data_AF-A0A954EFR5-F1
#
_entry.id   AF-A0A954EFR5-F1
#
_cell.length_a   1.000
_cell.length_b   1.000
_cell.length_c   1.000
_cell.angle_alpha   90.00
_cell.angle_beta   90.00
_cell.angle_gamma   90.00
#
_symmetry.space_group_name_H-M   'P 1'
#
loop_
_entity.id
_entity.type
_entity.pdbx_description
1 polymer ?
#
loop_
_entity_poly.entity_id
_entity_poly.type
_entity_poly.pdbx_seq_one_letter_code
_entity_poly.pdbx_strand_id
1 'polypeptide(L)'
;MTKTCQTYCWLSCLLLGIVFSYIDSTRAAEQSPAFSPFLKTAEDQPQDPQDRLVVDVDFDLRRKIETLDSLIAEKREIEAAVAMQSIFDHPNDFLLITGNQKEEYVSLKKQFLSWSSTLPAPILQAYELQFGPKAQHLLQTYDQTQDLKFLQDVSGRMILTRSGGDAAHLLSKIYLDRGRIRESLALVQQLKSIPSQRLRLEPWLMIQEAVCQARLGKLSEACAAAKPAFQNGPVTLGKQQLAYEQFCMQLGLWADDESGQSLQEWIRDLPDWPTFRRDSQRTRMTADFNMVPVPRWSVDLAPHLLGLSGEAGLEMQQAIHSISNNLNSDDYPKVPAWNPVIVNDRIYVSGFDRVACVNTKTGSVEWISATRDGALEFLFNEELKGKYEIARSNRITDSRSGGLLEPSAYVLQQLGWDLTQGALSSDEERIYTVRRSGLATVTMNTGPFLDARTHALIPIDANVLSALDARTGKLLWEIRGDAMRQQEQAMFGHFFLGAPLACPEGLFVMSESGSELFLAQLEPTTGKVLWLQPLTHPQLSITSDRPRRYAGTTPTWLAPLMVCPTNSGTIFAINPASRSIEWMLRYAQPAGPENEAFSPFQIRRQQIRDEVRKISFNADESWQECVAISTGDLILHTPLDSQDLFALDRQTGEVRWVIPRQDGLFVEVGPTGEIFIVGSRQIRCFDILGNDLWQHDLLTSIPSGRGVLRGHVYHLPLKNRDLLSLDVKTGTALAASAGTLEAPLGNLIVSHGNLYSLNGTTLTAIMSDEQLQKIIDPASPELTPAEKLSLDGQRNLHRGNPREGLQKLQESYQLARSSAVARLISEVLLNSNPQSLEIDQSLIEQLADLMISAEHPPEFTVRYLETLRLMNRPVDAYRTLKTLLENDQIREAYVHLPQAREVYLPALAEGFVSDLYAEATNEQRRQIEQLAQAYLDGTPEANRLLTLKPLFSLPGWKVRFTYRVSQLLNSSQFPLLLEQQLIWLQQFGPAEMQPELICRLAALMLEHRDWSAAEIYRSELRTRLAQTVCHEQKTGTQWEAIFNQKYPLASSGLFDPGQIIKPRKFQQTVDPMALGSARGTRRETVPVEISGLTPWVNWNFEVEKTDHLMTAFNERHETQWYLRFD
;
A
#
# COMPACT_ATOMS: atom_id res chain seq x y z
N MET A 1 -5.15 -49.96 -86.28
CA MET A 1 -6.60 -50.01 -85.96
C MET A 1 -6.80 -49.73 -84.47
N THR A 2 -6.45 -48.52 -84.07
CA THR A 2 -6.18 -48.10 -82.69
C THR A 2 -7.05 -46.91 -82.28
N LYS A 3 -8.23 -46.76 -82.89
CA LYS A 3 -9.19 -45.68 -82.58
C LYS A 3 -10.61 -46.16 -82.22
N THR A 4 -10.91 -47.45 -82.32
CA THR A 4 -12.21 -48.04 -81.93
C THR A 4 -12.20 -48.67 -80.53
N CYS A 5 -11.02 -48.90 -79.93
CA CYS A 5 -10.92 -49.43 -78.56
C CYS A 5 -10.92 -48.33 -77.48
N GLN A 6 -10.51 -47.11 -77.81
CA GLN A 6 -10.54 -45.97 -76.87
C GLN A 6 -11.95 -45.44 -76.61
N THR A 7 -12.84 -45.45 -77.61
CA THR A 7 -14.21 -44.95 -77.46
C THR A 7 -15.10 -45.86 -76.61
N TYR A 8 -14.91 -47.18 -76.67
CA TYR A 8 -15.64 -48.11 -75.80
C TYR A 8 -15.19 -48.06 -74.34
N CYS A 9 -13.89 -47.81 -74.10
CA CYS A 9 -13.35 -47.65 -72.75
C CYS A 9 -13.81 -46.33 -72.10
N TRP A 10 -13.94 -45.26 -72.89
CA TRP A 10 -14.50 -43.98 -72.43
C TRP A 10 -15.99 -44.06 -72.10
N LEU A 11 -16.80 -44.74 -72.92
CA LEU A 11 -18.24 -44.89 -72.64
C LEU A 11 -18.53 -45.77 -71.42
N SER A 12 -17.71 -46.81 -71.18
CA SER A 12 -17.86 -47.66 -69.99
C SER A 12 -17.37 -46.97 -68.71
N CYS A 13 -16.34 -46.12 -68.77
CA CYS A 13 -15.94 -45.27 -67.65
C CYS A 13 -16.96 -44.16 -67.35
N LEU A 14 -17.61 -43.57 -68.37
CA LEU A 14 -18.69 -42.59 -68.20
C LEU A 14 -19.94 -43.22 -67.60
N LEU A 15 -20.33 -44.43 -68.02
CA LEU A 15 -21.47 -45.15 -67.44
C LEU A 15 -21.19 -45.62 -66.00
N LEU A 16 -19.97 -46.06 -65.69
CA LEU A 16 -19.57 -46.37 -64.30
C LEU A 16 -19.50 -45.11 -63.43
N GLY A 17 -19.05 -43.97 -63.97
CA GLY A 17 -19.04 -42.68 -63.28
C GLY A 17 -20.43 -42.09 -63.05
N ILE A 18 -21.38 -42.29 -63.97
CA ILE A 18 -22.78 -41.88 -63.81
C ILE A 18 -23.49 -42.79 -62.79
N VAL A 19 -23.21 -44.10 -62.77
CA VAL A 19 -23.78 -45.01 -61.76
C VAL A 19 -23.16 -44.78 -60.37
N PHE A 20 -21.85 -44.49 -60.26
CA PHE A 20 -21.25 -44.10 -58.98
C PHE A 20 -21.73 -42.74 -58.48
N SER A 21 -21.90 -41.75 -59.35
CA SER A 21 -22.47 -40.45 -58.94
C SER A 21 -23.97 -40.51 -58.63
N TYR A 22 -24.73 -41.44 -59.22
CA TYR A 22 -26.12 -41.69 -58.83
C TYR A 22 -26.23 -42.48 -57.51
N ILE A 23 -25.30 -43.38 -57.21
CA ILE A 23 -25.23 -44.11 -55.93
C ILE A 23 -24.67 -43.22 -54.80
N ASP A 24 -23.72 -42.32 -55.07
CA ASP A 24 -23.26 -41.32 -54.11
C ASP A 24 -24.26 -40.17 -53.90
N SER A 25 -25.00 -39.74 -54.93
CA SER A 25 -26.06 -38.73 -54.74
C SER A 25 -27.32 -39.28 -54.06
N THR A 26 -27.58 -40.58 -54.14
CA THR A 26 -28.67 -41.22 -53.36
C THR A 26 -28.24 -41.64 -51.95
N ARG A 27 -26.93 -41.74 -51.65
CA ARG A 27 -26.41 -41.88 -50.27
C ARG A 27 -26.05 -40.55 -49.59
N ALA A 28 -25.81 -39.48 -50.35
CA ALA A 28 -25.59 -38.13 -49.82
C ALA A 28 -26.89 -37.37 -49.52
N ALA A 29 -28.05 -37.95 -49.85
CA ALA A 29 -29.36 -37.40 -49.56
C ALA A 29 -30.00 -38.03 -48.31
N GLU A 30 -29.23 -38.26 -47.22
CA GLU A 30 -29.78 -38.48 -45.87
C GLU A 30 -28.73 -38.42 -44.74
N GLN A 31 -27.64 -37.66 -44.90
CA GLN A 31 -26.77 -37.32 -43.77
C GLN A 31 -26.88 -35.83 -43.52
N SER A 32 -27.83 -35.47 -42.65
CA SER A 32 -27.84 -34.16 -41.98
C SER A 32 -26.46 -33.98 -41.34
N PRO A 33 -25.80 -32.81 -41.42
CA PRO A 33 -24.52 -32.60 -40.74
C PRO A 33 -24.70 -32.99 -39.28
N ALA A 34 -23.91 -33.93 -38.80
CA ALA A 34 -24.04 -34.44 -37.44
C ALA A 34 -23.89 -33.26 -36.48
N PHE A 35 -24.97 -32.95 -35.76
CA PHE A 35 -24.97 -31.92 -34.73
C PHE A 35 -23.92 -32.30 -33.67
N SER A 36 -22.94 -31.43 -33.46
CA SER A 36 -21.96 -31.61 -32.39
C SER A 36 -22.58 -31.09 -31.09
N PRO A 37 -22.57 -31.87 -30.00
CA PRO A 37 -23.16 -31.44 -28.74
C PRO A 37 -22.48 -30.17 -28.20
N PHE A 38 -23.23 -29.32 -27.51
CA PHE A 38 -22.71 -28.08 -26.95
C PHE A 38 -21.66 -28.31 -25.86
N LEU A 39 -21.81 -29.37 -25.07
CA LEU A 39 -20.82 -29.84 -24.10
C LEU A 39 -20.31 -31.22 -24.53
N LYS A 40 -18.98 -31.41 -24.52
CA LYS A 40 -18.41 -32.76 -24.69
C LYS A 40 -18.66 -33.55 -23.40
N THR A 41 -19.10 -34.80 -23.51
CA THR A 41 -19.26 -35.71 -22.36
C THR A 41 -17.94 -35.82 -21.60
N ALA A 42 -18.00 -35.53 -20.30
CA ALA A 42 -16.85 -35.54 -19.40
C ALA A 42 -16.32 -36.96 -19.16
N GLU A 43 -15.24 -37.33 -19.84
CA GLU A 43 -14.31 -38.39 -19.37
C GLU A 43 -13.01 -37.83 -18.78
N ASP A 44 -12.75 -36.52 -18.90
CA ASP A 44 -11.62 -35.88 -18.22
C ASP A 44 -12.12 -35.16 -16.97
N GLN A 45 -12.20 -35.89 -15.85
CA GLN A 45 -12.02 -35.22 -14.56
C GLN A 45 -10.68 -34.48 -14.61
N PRO A 46 -10.59 -33.22 -14.13
CA PRO A 46 -9.30 -32.58 -14.02
C PRO A 46 -8.39 -33.42 -13.12
N GLN A 47 -7.42 -34.10 -13.74
CA GLN A 47 -6.41 -34.87 -13.01
C GLN A 47 -5.45 -33.96 -12.24
N ASP A 48 -5.50 -32.64 -12.50
CA ASP A 48 -4.63 -31.64 -11.91
C ASP A 48 -5.30 -30.99 -10.69
N PRO A 49 -4.68 -31.02 -9.49
CA PRO A 49 -5.14 -30.26 -8.33
C PRO A 49 -5.37 -28.76 -8.61
N GLN A 50 -4.76 -28.21 -9.67
CA GLN A 50 -4.83 -26.81 -10.07
C GLN A 50 -6.19 -26.37 -10.66
N ASP A 51 -6.99 -27.29 -11.20
CA ASP A 51 -8.31 -26.98 -11.79
C ASP A 51 -9.43 -26.86 -10.72
N ARG A 52 -9.12 -27.12 -9.45
CA ARG A 52 -10.08 -27.05 -8.32
C ARG A 52 -10.62 -25.64 -8.02
N LEU A 53 -9.99 -24.60 -8.56
CA LEU A 53 -10.42 -23.21 -8.35
C LEU A 53 -11.71 -22.87 -9.10
N VAL A 54 -12.00 -23.53 -10.24
CA VAL A 54 -13.17 -23.21 -11.05
C VAL A 54 -14.40 -23.95 -10.53
N VAL A 55 -15.52 -23.25 -10.44
CA VAL A 55 -16.79 -23.87 -10.05
C VAL A 55 -17.32 -24.69 -11.22
N ASP A 56 -17.58 -25.97 -10.96
CA ASP A 56 -18.18 -26.88 -11.92
C ASP A 56 -19.56 -26.39 -12.38
N VAL A 57 -19.86 -26.55 -13.68
CA VAL A 57 -21.21 -26.29 -14.20
C VAL A 57 -22.20 -27.15 -13.42
N ASP A 58 -23.25 -26.54 -12.87
CA ASP A 58 -24.20 -27.27 -12.04
C ASP A 58 -24.99 -28.33 -12.84
N PHE A 59 -25.54 -29.30 -12.10
CA PHE A 59 -26.24 -30.44 -12.70
C PHE A 59 -27.50 -30.04 -13.46
N ASP A 60 -28.24 -29.01 -13.03
CA ASP A 60 -29.48 -28.58 -13.69
C ASP A 60 -29.18 -27.98 -15.06
N LEU A 61 -28.16 -27.11 -15.15
CA LEU A 61 -27.74 -26.47 -16.38
C LEU A 61 -27.12 -27.47 -17.36
N ARG A 62 -26.27 -28.41 -16.88
CA ARG A 62 -25.76 -29.52 -17.72
C ARG A 62 -26.91 -30.32 -18.32
N ARG A 63 -27.89 -30.73 -17.49
CA ARG A 63 -29.06 -31.49 -17.95
C ARG A 63 -29.89 -30.71 -18.97
N LYS A 64 -30.06 -29.39 -18.80
CA LYS A 64 -30.77 -28.53 -19.76
C LYS A 64 -30.06 -28.47 -21.11
N ILE A 65 -28.73 -28.36 -21.11
CA ILE A 65 -27.91 -28.35 -22.33
C ILE A 65 -28.00 -29.71 -23.05
N GLU A 66 -27.83 -30.82 -22.32
CA GLU A 66 -27.98 -32.17 -22.89
C GLU A 66 -29.38 -32.42 -23.47
N THR A 67 -30.42 -31.91 -22.80
CA THR A 67 -31.80 -31.98 -23.30
C THR A 67 -31.96 -31.20 -24.60
N LEU A 68 -31.37 -30.00 -24.69
CA LEU A 68 -31.39 -29.19 -25.91
C LEU A 68 -30.68 -29.91 -27.06
N ASP A 69 -29.51 -30.51 -26.79
CA ASP A 69 -28.75 -31.30 -27.78
C ASP A 69 -29.60 -32.44 -28.36
N SER A 70 -30.31 -33.19 -27.50
CA SER A 70 -31.23 -34.27 -27.91
C SER A 70 -32.38 -33.74 -28.77
N LEU A 71 -33.00 -32.64 -28.36
CA LEU A 71 -34.15 -32.06 -29.08
C LEU A 71 -33.76 -31.52 -30.47
N ILE A 72 -32.54 -30.97 -30.59
CA ILE A 72 -31.99 -30.53 -31.88
C ILE A 72 -31.72 -31.75 -32.78
N ALA A 73 -31.12 -32.81 -32.24
CA ALA A 73 -30.87 -34.05 -32.98
C ALA A 73 -32.18 -34.71 -33.46
N GLU A 74 -33.24 -34.65 -32.64
CA GLU A 74 -34.59 -35.12 -32.95
C GLU A 74 -35.39 -34.19 -33.89
N LYS A 75 -34.85 -33.01 -34.26
CA LYS A 75 -35.53 -31.97 -35.07
C LYS A 75 -36.85 -31.46 -34.45
N ARG A 76 -36.92 -31.40 -33.11
CA ARG A 76 -38.10 -30.90 -32.37
C ARG A 76 -37.97 -29.42 -32.08
N GLU A 77 -38.18 -28.60 -33.10
CA GLU A 77 -37.85 -27.16 -33.13
C GLU A 77 -38.51 -26.34 -32.01
N ILE A 78 -39.81 -26.55 -31.74
CA ILE A 78 -40.55 -25.80 -30.71
C ILE A 78 -40.04 -26.13 -29.30
N GLU A 79 -39.79 -27.41 -29.04
CA GLU A 79 -39.32 -27.86 -27.74
C GLU A 79 -37.87 -27.46 -27.50
N ALA A 80 -37.04 -27.53 -28.56
CA ALA A 80 -35.68 -27.00 -28.54
C ALA A 80 -35.67 -25.49 -28.22
N ALA A 81 -36.59 -24.70 -28.78
CA ALA A 81 -36.72 -23.29 -28.44
C ALA A 81 -37.06 -23.06 -26.95
N VAL A 82 -37.95 -23.86 -26.37
CA VAL A 82 -38.29 -23.78 -24.93
C VAL A 82 -37.10 -24.17 -24.05
N ALA A 83 -36.39 -25.26 -24.40
CA ALA A 83 -35.18 -25.67 -23.71
C ALA A 83 -34.10 -24.58 -23.78
N MET A 84 -33.93 -23.95 -24.95
CA MET A 84 -33.00 -22.84 -25.15
C MET A 84 -33.33 -21.63 -24.25
N GLN A 85 -34.61 -21.22 -24.16
CA GLN A 85 -34.99 -20.16 -23.22
C GLN A 85 -34.70 -20.53 -21.76
N SER A 86 -34.91 -21.80 -21.38
CA SER A 86 -34.65 -22.25 -20.01
C SER A 86 -33.17 -22.16 -19.60
N ILE A 87 -32.25 -22.21 -20.59
CA ILE A 87 -30.81 -22.00 -20.41
C ILE A 87 -30.52 -20.51 -20.27
N PHE A 88 -31.08 -19.64 -21.13
CA PHE A 88 -30.96 -18.19 -20.99
C PHE A 88 -31.56 -17.64 -19.69
N ASP A 89 -32.62 -18.29 -19.18
CA ASP A 89 -33.26 -17.97 -17.92
C ASP A 89 -32.49 -18.46 -16.69
N HIS A 90 -31.43 -19.24 -16.88
CA HIS A 90 -30.61 -19.73 -15.78
C HIS A 90 -29.94 -18.55 -15.05
N PRO A 91 -30.07 -18.46 -13.71
CA PRO A 91 -29.58 -17.30 -12.98
C PRO A 91 -28.05 -17.18 -13.03
N ASN A 92 -27.35 -18.31 -12.96
CA ASN A 92 -25.90 -18.36 -12.78
C ASN A 92 -25.19 -18.60 -14.11
N ASP A 93 -23.98 -18.06 -14.23
CA ASP A 93 -23.02 -18.34 -15.29
C ASP A 93 -21.87 -19.21 -14.77
N PHE A 94 -21.14 -19.87 -15.66
CA PHE A 94 -20.01 -20.73 -15.30
C PHE A 94 -18.89 -20.55 -16.32
N LEU A 95 -17.66 -20.90 -15.94
CA LEU A 95 -16.52 -20.86 -16.85
C LEU A 95 -16.31 -22.24 -17.49
N LEU A 96 -16.09 -22.24 -18.80
CA LEU A 96 -15.61 -23.38 -19.57
C LEU A 96 -14.11 -23.23 -19.80
N ILE A 97 -13.37 -24.32 -19.71
CA ILE A 97 -11.96 -24.37 -20.10
C ILE A 97 -11.90 -24.67 -21.59
N THR A 98 -11.33 -23.76 -22.38
CA THR A 98 -11.21 -23.92 -23.83
C THR A 98 -9.74 -24.06 -24.25
N GLY A 99 -9.44 -24.99 -25.17
CA GLY A 99 -8.11 -25.13 -25.79
C GLY A 99 -7.24 -26.29 -25.25
N ASN A 100 -6.14 -26.56 -25.98
CA ASN A 100 -5.13 -27.56 -25.59
C ASN A 100 -4.15 -27.05 -24.51
N GLN A 101 -4.19 -25.74 -24.21
CA GLN A 101 -3.50 -25.11 -23.09
C GLN A 101 -4.55 -24.80 -22.02
N LYS A 102 -4.39 -25.36 -20.82
CA LYS A 102 -5.38 -25.39 -19.73
C LYS A 102 -5.67 -24.03 -19.05
N GLU A 103 -5.60 -22.90 -19.76
CA GLU A 103 -5.60 -21.57 -19.15
C GLU A 103 -6.60 -20.55 -19.74
N GLU A 104 -7.31 -20.87 -20.83
CA GLU A 104 -8.35 -19.97 -21.36
C GLU A 104 -9.73 -20.31 -20.78
N TYR A 105 -10.32 -19.36 -20.05
CA TYR A 105 -11.65 -19.46 -19.45
C TYR A 105 -12.66 -18.62 -20.22
N VAL A 106 -13.78 -19.24 -20.63
CA VAL A 106 -14.86 -18.56 -21.37
C VAL A 106 -16.18 -18.73 -20.63
N SER A 107 -16.98 -17.65 -20.54
CA SER A 107 -18.34 -17.73 -19.99
C SER A 107 -19.22 -18.67 -20.79
N LEU A 108 -19.89 -19.59 -20.09
CA LEU A 108 -20.86 -20.51 -20.66
C LEU A 108 -22.04 -19.75 -21.29
N LYS A 109 -22.55 -18.69 -20.66
CA LYS A 109 -23.63 -17.86 -21.24
C LYS A 109 -23.20 -17.18 -22.55
N LYS A 110 -22.01 -16.59 -22.60
CA LYS A 110 -21.49 -15.97 -23.82
C LYS A 110 -21.27 -17.00 -24.93
N GLN A 111 -20.66 -18.13 -24.57
CA GLN A 111 -20.40 -19.22 -25.48
C GLN A 111 -21.73 -19.80 -26.01
N PHE A 112 -22.72 -19.96 -25.15
CA PHE A 112 -24.06 -20.41 -25.50
C PHE A 112 -24.79 -19.41 -26.40
N LEU A 113 -24.67 -18.10 -26.17
CA LEU A 113 -25.21 -17.08 -27.07
C LEU A 113 -24.57 -17.18 -28.47
N SER A 114 -23.25 -17.35 -28.54
CA SER A 114 -22.55 -17.56 -29.81
C SER A 114 -23.07 -18.81 -30.53
N TRP A 115 -23.11 -19.94 -29.83
CA TRP A 115 -23.62 -21.20 -30.36
C TRP A 115 -25.08 -21.10 -30.85
N SER A 116 -25.97 -20.60 -29.99
CA SER A 116 -27.40 -20.45 -30.30
C SER A 116 -27.65 -19.52 -31.49
N SER A 117 -26.84 -18.47 -31.68
CA SER A 117 -26.96 -17.57 -32.83
C SER A 117 -26.65 -18.25 -34.18
N THR A 118 -26.00 -19.42 -34.16
CA THR A 118 -25.64 -20.21 -35.35
C THR A 118 -26.54 -21.42 -35.57
N LEU A 119 -27.59 -21.60 -34.75
CA LEU A 119 -28.53 -22.70 -34.89
C LEU A 119 -29.31 -22.65 -36.22
N PRO A 120 -29.80 -23.81 -36.71
CA PRO A 120 -30.64 -23.87 -37.90
C PRO A 120 -31.82 -22.88 -37.86
N ALA A 121 -32.09 -22.25 -39.01
CA ALA A 121 -33.15 -21.24 -39.15
C ALA A 121 -34.53 -21.67 -38.62
N PRO A 122 -35.00 -22.93 -38.78
CA PRO A 122 -36.28 -23.36 -38.22
C PRO A 122 -36.37 -23.25 -36.69
N ILE A 123 -35.28 -23.55 -35.97
CA ILE A 123 -35.25 -23.44 -34.50
C ILE A 123 -35.32 -21.98 -34.06
N LEU A 124 -34.57 -21.09 -34.73
CA LEU A 124 -34.60 -19.66 -34.45
C LEU A 124 -35.98 -19.03 -34.75
N GLN A 125 -36.66 -19.51 -35.80
CA GLN A 125 -38.04 -19.11 -36.09
C GLN A 125 -39.03 -19.61 -35.02
N ALA A 126 -38.88 -20.85 -34.57
CA ALA A 126 -39.68 -21.39 -33.47
C ALA A 126 -39.47 -20.61 -32.16
N TYR A 127 -38.24 -20.17 -31.89
CA TYR A 127 -37.92 -19.33 -30.74
C TYR A 127 -38.55 -17.94 -30.82
N GLU A 128 -38.46 -17.26 -31.97
CA GLU A 128 -39.18 -15.99 -32.19
C GLU A 128 -40.70 -16.17 -32.01
N LEU A 129 -41.27 -17.27 -32.51
CA LEU A 129 -42.70 -17.54 -32.39
C LEU A 129 -43.15 -17.74 -30.93
N GLN A 130 -42.35 -18.45 -30.13
CA GLN A 130 -42.68 -18.75 -28.73
C GLN A 130 -42.42 -17.58 -27.79
N PHE A 131 -41.31 -16.86 -27.96
CA PHE A 131 -40.84 -15.86 -26.99
C PHE A 131 -40.95 -14.41 -27.47
N GLY A 132 -41.12 -14.18 -28.77
CA GLY A 132 -41.33 -12.85 -29.35
C GLY A 132 -42.51 -12.08 -28.73
N PRO A 133 -43.72 -12.69 -28.56
CA PRO A 133 -44.85 -12.00 -27.94
C PRO A 133 -44.59 -11.58 -26.48
N LYS A 134 -43.87 -12.42 -25.72
CA LYS A 134 -43.50 -12.11 -24.32
C LYS A 134 -42.49 -10.97 -24.26
N ALA A 135 -41.47 -10.99 -25.12
CA ALA A 135 -40.50 -9.91 -25.24
C ALA A 135 -41.17 -8.59 -25.64
N GLN A 136 -42.12 -8.64 -26.58
CA GLN A 136 -42.91 -7.47 -27.00
C GLN A 136 -43.75 -6.89 -25.85
N HIS A 137 -44.42 -7.75 -25.07
CA HIS A 137 -45.21 -7.31 -23.91
C HIS A 137 -44.35 -6.57 -22.88
N LEU A 138 -43.16 -7.10 -22.56
CA LEU A 138 -42.24 -6.46 -21.62
C LEU A 138 -41.70 -5.12 -22.17
N LEU A 139 -41.37 -5.04 -23.46
CA LEU A 139 -40.99 -3.78 -24.11
C LEU A 139 -42.13 -2.74 -24.07
N GLN A 140 -43.37 -3.15 -24.32
CA GLN A 140 -44.54 -2.26 -24.16
C GLN A 140 -44.79 -1.84 -22.70
N THR A 141 -44.46 -2.70 -21.74
CA THR A 141 -44.55 -2.38 -20.32
C THR A 141 -43.53 -1.30 -19.95
N TYR A 142 -42.32 -1.36 -20.52
CA TYR A 142 -41.37 -0.25 -20.42
C TYR A 142 -41.94 1.04 -21.02
N ASP A 143 -42.53 1.01 -22.21
CA ASP A 143 -43.10 2.22 -22.83
C ASP A 143 -44.15 2.90 -21.93
N GLN A 144 -44.90 2.12 -21.15
CA GLN A 144 -45.91 2.61 -20.21
C GLN A 144 -45.35 3.07 -18.86
N THR A 145 -44.37 2.36 -18.31
CA THR A 145 -43.87 2.56 -16.92
C THR A 145 -42.60 3.39 -16.85
N GLN A 146 -41.82 3.42 -17.93
CA GLN A 146 -40.45 3.94 -18.01
C GLN A 146 -39.47 3.26 -17.01
N ASP A 147 -39.82 2.08 -16.48
CA ASP A 147 -38.94 1.30 -15.61
C ASP A 147 -37.93 0.50 -16.44
N LEU A 148 -36.66 0.92 -16.39
CA LEU A 148 -35.55 0.32 -17.13
C LEU A 148 -35.37 -1.18 -16.87
N LYS A 149 -35.86 -1.70 -15.73
CA LYS A 149 -35.79 -3.13 -15.41
C LYS A 149 -36.42 -4.00 -16.50
N PHE A 150 -37.50 -3.53 -17.12
CA PHE A 150 -38.15 -4.27 -18.21
C PHE A 150 -37.28 -4.34 -19.47
N LEU A 151 -36.56 -3.25 -19.80
CA LEU A 151 -35.59 -3.28 -20.91
C LEU A 151 -34.42 -4.20 -20.59
N GLN A 152 -33.88 -4.12 -19.37
CA GLN A 152 -32.78 -4.97 -18.91
C GLN A 152 -33.17 -6.47 -18.97
N ASP A 153 -34.35 -6.83 -18.46
CA ASP A 153 -34.85 -8.21 -18.49
C ASP A 153 -35.01 -8.76 -19.91
N VAL A 154 -35.58 -7.95 -20.83
CA VAL A 154 -35.77 -8.35 -22.23
C VAL A 154 -34.45 -8.44 -22.97
N SER A 155 -33.58 -7.44 -22.80
CA SER A 155 -32.27 -7.39 -23.47
C SER A 155 -31.32 -8.49 -22.99
N GLY A 156 -31.39 -8.92 -21.73
CA GLY A 156 -30.53 -9.98 -21.20
C GLY A 156 -31.05 -11.39 -21.50
N ARG A 157 -32.36 -11.63 -21.46
CA ARG A 157 -32.93 -13.00 -21.50
C ARG A 157 -33.55 -13.40 -22.83
N MET A 158 -33.91 -12.44 -23.68
CA MET A 158 -34.64 -12.69 -24.93
C MET A 158 -33.98 -11.99 -26.12
N ILE A 159 -32.67 -11.73 -26.04
CA ILE A 159 -31.89 -10.95 -27.03
C ILE A 159 -31.95 -11.50 -28.46
N LEU A 160 -32.16 -12.81 -28.61
CA LEU A 160 -32.30 -13.45 -29.92
C LEU A 160 -33.62 -13.10 -30.63
N THR A 161 -34.64 -12.64 -29.89
CA THR A 161 -35.92 -12.21 -30.49
C THR A 161 -35.81 -10.82 -31.12
N ARG A 162 -36.71 -10.46 -32.05
CA ARG A 162 -36.72 -9.11 -32.64
C ARG A 162 -36.91 -8.02 -31.59
N SER A 163 -37.91 -8.19 -30.72
CA SER A 163 -38.19 -7.26 -29.62
C SER A 163 -37.04 -7.22 -28.61
N GLY A 164 -36.34 -8.33 -28.39
CA GLY A 164 -35.10 -8.42 -27.62
C GLY A 164 -34.00 -7.51 -28.14
N GLY A 165 -33.71 -7.61 -29.43
CA GLY A 165 -32.74 -6.75 -30.10
C GLY A 165 -33.14 -5.27 -30.08
N ASP A 166 -34.42 -4.96 -30.25
CA ASP A 166 -34.94 -3.59 -30.17
C ASP A 166 -34.81 -3.00 -28.75
N ALA A 167 -35.13 -3.79 -27.73
CA ALA A 167 -34.97 -3.40 -26.33
C ALA A 167 -33.49 -3.14 -25.99
N ALA A 168 -32.58 -4.02 -26.41
CA ALA A 168 -31.15 -3.85 -26.18
C ALA A 168 -30.58 -2.61 -26.91
N HIS A 169 -31.01 -2.35 -28.14
CA HIS A 169 -30.61 -1.16 -28.90
C HIS A 169 -31.16 0.13 -28.26
N LEU A 170 -32.41 0.11 -27.80
CA LEU A 170 -33.00 1.24 -27.07
C LEU A 170 -32.29 1.49 -25.74
N LEU A 171 -32.01 0.43 -24.97
CA LEU A 171 -31.28 0.51 -23.70
C LEU A 171 -29.88 1.10 -23.92
N SER A 172 -29.20 0.66 -24.97
CA SER A 172 -27.89 1.19 -25.37
C SER A 172 -27.94 2.69 -25.67
N LYS A 173 -28.99 3.18 -26.35
CA LYS A 173 -29.18 4.63 -26.57
C LYS A 173 -29.42 5.40 -25.29
N ILE A 174 -30.28 4.88 -24.40
CA ILE A 174 -30.54 5.49 -23.09
C ILE A 174 -29.24 5.61 -22.28
N TYR A 175 -28.40 4.57 -22.31
CA TYR A 175 -27.08 4.62 -21.69
C TYR A 175 -26.19 5.69 -22.31
N LEU A 176 -26.12 5.78 -23.64
CA LEU A 176 -25.37 6.83 -24.33
C LEU A 176 -25.84 8.23 -23.92
N ASP A 177 -27.16 8.47 -23.91
CA ASP A 177 -27.77 9.75 -23.57
C ASP A 177 -27.52 10.15 -22.10
N ARG A 178 -27.35 9.17 -21.20
CA ARG A 178 -27.01 9.38 -19.78
C ARG A 178 -25.50 9.45 -19.52
N GLY A 179 -24.66 9.49 -20.56
CA GLY A 179 -23.20 9.47 -20.41
C GLY A 179 -22.62 8.12 -19.98
N ARG A 180 -23.41 7.05 -19.96
CA ARG A 180 -23.00 5.66 -19.67
C ARG A 180 -22.41 5.01 -20.93
N ILE A 181 -21.30 5.58 -21.40
CA ILE A 181 -20.72 5.29 -22.72
C ILE A 181 -20.28 3.83 -22.86
N ARG A 182 -19.63 3.28 -21.81
CA ARG A 182 -19.08 1.92 -21.85
C ARG A 182 -20.18 0.86 -21.85
N GLU A 183 -21.27 1.09 -21.12
CA GLU A 183 -22.44 0.19 -21.13
C GLU A 183 -23.16 0.24 -22.48
N SER A 184 -23.25 1.42 -23.08
CA SER A 184 -23.77 1.57 -24.44
C SER A 184 -22.97 0.75 -25.45
N LEU A 185 -21.63 0.90 -25.42
CA LEU A 185 -20.70 0.20 -26.31
C LEU A 185 -20.79 -1.32 -26.15
N ALA A 186 -20.84 -1.82 -24.91
CA ALA A 186 -20.94 -3.25 -24.64
C ALA A 186 -22.22 -3.87 -25.24
N LEU A 187 -23.37 -3.21 -25.11
CA LEU A 187 -24.62 -3.67 -25.73
C LEU A 187 -24.56 -3.63 -27.26
N VAL A 188 -23.95 -2.59 -27.84
CA VAL A 188 -23.76 -2.50 -29.30
C VAL A 188 -22.89 -3.66 -29.80
N GLN A 189 -21.77 -3.94 -29.14
CA GLN A 189 -20.87 -5.04 -29.50
C GLN A 189 -21.58 -6.40 -29.37
N GLN A 190 -22.37 -6.60 -28.30
CA GLN A 190 -23.17 -7.79 -28.12
C GLN A 190 -24.19 -7.97 -29.25
N LEU A 191 -24.92 -6.92 -29.65
CA LEU A 191 -25.86 -6.97 -30.77
C LEU A 191 -25.17 -7.26 -32.11
N LYS A 192 -23.98 -6.71 -32.34
CA LYS A 192 -23.18 -6.99 -33.54
C LYS A 192 -22.71 -8.44 -33.61
N SER A 193 -22.47 -9.09 -32.45
CA SER A 193 -22.08 -10.50 -32.40
C SER A 193 -23.21 -11.45 -32.87
N ILE A 194 -24.47 -11.01 -32.82
CA ILE A 194 -25.64 -11.80 -33.22
C ILE A 194 -25.96 -11.51 -34.70
N PRO A 195 -25.79 -12.47 -35.64
CA PRO A 195 -25.93 -12.20 -37.07
C PRO A 195 -27.29 -11.63 -37.48
N SER A 196 -28.39 -12.14 -36.91
CA SER A 196 -29.76 -11.71 -37.22
C SER A 196 -30.03 -10.26 -36.79
N GLN A 197 -29.50 -9.84 -35.64
CA GLN A 197 -29.67 -8.48 -35.13
C GLN A 197 -28.75 -7.51 -35.85
N ARG A 198 -27.48 -7.88 -36.08
CA ARG A 198 -26.54 -7.11 -36.88
C ARG A 198 -27.12 -6.75 -38.24
N LEU A 199 -27.57 -7.74 -39.02
CA LEU A 199 -28.13 -7.49 -40.36
C LEU A 199 -29.35 -6.55 -40.35
N ARG A 200 -30.13 -6.55 -39.26
CA ARG A 200 -31.35 -5.75 -39.13
C ARG A 200 -31.09 -4.32 -38.67
N LEU A 201 -30.10 -4.12 -37.81
CA LEU A 201 -29.84 -2.84 -37.14
C LEU A 201 -28.69 -2.05 -37.79
N GLU A 202 -27.86 -2.67 -38.63
CA GLU A 202 -26.86 -1.92 -39.40
C GLU A 202 -27.51 -0.96 -40.41
N PRO A 203 -26.92 0.23 -40.66
CA PRO A 203 -25.60 0.69 -40.19
C PRO A 203 -25.60 1.37 -38.81
N TRP A 204 -26.72 1.37 -38.07
CA TRP A 204 -26.83 2.15 -36.83
C TRP A 204 -25.90 1.66 -35.72
N LEU A 205 -25.65 0.35 -35.65
CA LEU A 205 -24.71 -0.21 -34.67
C LEU A 205 -23.27 0.25 -34.96
N MET A 206 -22.82 0.24 -36.22
CA MET A 206 -21.51 0.81 -36.60
C MET A 206 -21.36 2.28 -36.22
N ILE A 207 -22.41 3.08 -36.47
CA ILE A 207 -22.39 4.52 -36.16
C ILE A 207 -22.34 4.73 -34.64
N GLN A 208 -23.18 4.03 -33.89
CA GLN A 208 -23.24 4.18 -32.45
C GLN A 208 -21.97 3.69 -31.76
N GLU A 209 -21.37 2.59 -32.23
CA GLU A 209 -20.05 2.13 -31.80
C GLU A 209 -18.99 3.21 -32.01
N ALA A 210 -18.96 3.83 -33.19
CA ALA A 210 -18.03 4.92 -33.48
C ALA A 210 -18.22 6.12 -32.55
N VAL A 211 -19.47 6.51 -32.27
CA VAL A 211 -19.77 7.58 -31.30
C VAL A 211 -19.25 7.21 -29.92
N CYS A 212 -19.50 5.98 -29.46
CA CYS A 212 -19.03 5.52 -28.15
C CYS A 212 -17.49 5.50 -28.07
N GLN A 213 -16.83 4.97 -29.10
CA GLN A 213 -15.36 4.92 -29.17
C GLN A 213 -14.75 6.33 -29.18
N ALA A 214 -15.34 7.27 -29.92
CA ALA A 214 -14.87 8.67 -29.92
C ALA A 214 -15.04 9.33 -28.55
N ARG A 215 -16.19 9.09 -27.88
CA ARG A 215 -16.45 9.56 -26.50
C ARG A 215 -15.54 8.93 -25.45
N LEU A 216 -14.86 7.83 -25.77
CA LEU A 216 -13.83 7.21 -24.95
C LEU A 216 -12.40 7.63 -25.36
N GLY A 217 -12.26 8.67 -26.19
CA GLY A 217 -10.97 9.18 -26.66
C GLY A 217 -10.34 8.38 -27.80
N LYS A 218 -11.00 7.32 -28.30
CA LYS A 218 -10.48 6.41 -29.32
C LYS A 218 -10.90 6.82 -30.73
N LEU A 219 -10.50 8.02 -31.15
CA LEU A 219 -10.94 8.60 -32.43
C LEU A 219 -10.53 7.76 -33.65
N SER A 220 -9.34 7.16 -33.64
CA SER A 220 -8.86 6.30 -34.73
C SER A 220 -9.72 5.05 -34.91
N GLU A 221 -10.02 4.36 -33.80
CA GLU A 221 -10.90 3.19 -33.78
C GLU A 221 -12.33 3.58 -34.16
N ALA A 222 -12.82 4.73 -33.69
CA ALA A 222 -14.14 5.24 -34.01
C ALA A 222 -14.34 5.45 -35.51
N CYS A 223 -13.42 6.16 -36.17
CA CYS A 223 -13.46 6.36 -37.60
C CYS A 223 -13.35 5.04 -38.38
N ALA A 224 -12.48 4.12 -37.93
CA ALA A 224 -12.35 2.80 -38.54
C ALA A 224 -13.67 1.99 -38.44
N ALA A 225 -14.33 2.00 -37.28
CA ALA A 225 -15.59 1.31 -37.04
C ALA A 225 -16.75 1.88 -37.88
N ALA A 226 -16.77 3.20 -38.10
CA ALA A 226 -17.80 3.87 -38.91
C ALA A 226 -17.63 3.66 -40.41
N LYS A 227 -16.40 3.46 -40.90
CA LYS A 227 -16.08 3.44 -42.34
C LYS A 227 -16.99 2.54 -43.20
N PRO A 228 -17.36 1.31 -42.77
CA PRO A 228 -18.27 0.46 -43.54
C PRO A 228 -19.68 1.06 -43.72
N ALA A 229 -20.18 1.84 -42.76
CA ALA A 229 -21.50 2.47 -42.83
C ALA A 229 -21.63 3.49 -43.98
N PHE A 230 -20.51 4.08 -44.43
CA PHE A 230 -20.47 5.11 -45.47
C PHE A 230 -20.09 4.57 -46.85
N GLN A 231 -19.94 3.24 -47.03
CA GLN A 231 -19.54 2.64 -48.31
C GLN A 231 -20.53 2.92 -49.45
N ASN A 232 -21.82 3.10 -49.11
CA ASN A 232 -22.89 3.36 -50.08
C ASN A 232 -23.20 4.87 -50.26
N GLY A 233 -22.34 5.75 -49.75
CA GLY A 233 -22.49 7.21 -49.81
C GLY A 233 -22.79 7.85 -48.44
N PRO A 234 -23.15 9.15 -48.43
CA PRO A 234 -23.42 9.90 -47.21
C PRO A 234 -24.58 9.32 -46.39
N VAL A 235 -24.41 9.23 -45.07
CA VAL A 235 -25.45 8.75 -44.14
C VAL A 235 -26.27 9.94 -43.63
N THR A 236 -27.59 9.75 -43.47
CA THR A 236 -28.47 10.77 -42.88
C THR A 236 -28.55 10.57 -41.37
N LEU A 237 -28.04 11.53 -40.60
CA LEU A 237 -28.16 11.58 -39.14
C LEU A 237 -29.11 12.71 -38.75
N GLY A 238 -30.27 12.36 -38.18
CA GLY A 238 -31.35 13.32 -37.90
C GLY A 238 -31.86 13.98 -39.17
N LYS A 239 -31.61 15.28 -39.34
CA LYS A 239 -31.99 16.06 -40.54
C LYS A 239 -30.80 16.39 -41.44
N GLN A 240 -29.59 15.95 -41.10
CA GLN A 240 -28.36 16.28 -41.80
C GLN A 240 -27.83 15.08 -42.57
N GLN A 241 -27.34 15.32 -43.79
CA GLN A 241 -26.65 14.32 -44.58
C GLN A 241 -25.15 14.55 -44.44
N LEU A 242 -24.43 13.57 -43.90
CA LEU A 242 -23.02 13.70 -43.56
C LEU A 242 -22.17 12.74 -44.40
N ALA A 243 -21.11 13.28 -45.01
CA ALA A 243 -20.04 12.46 -45.60
C ALA A 243 -19.15 11.86 -44.50
N TYR A 244 -18.37 10.82 -44.84
CA TYR A 244 -17.50 10.13 -43.87
C TYR A 244 -16.49 11.08 -43.21
N GLU A 245 -15.86 11.97 -43.98
CA GLU A 245 -14.89 12.94 -43.47
C GLU A 245 -15.55 13.95 -42.53
N GLN A 246 -16.77 14.40 -42.86
CA GLN A 246 -17.55 15.31 -42.01
C GLN A 246 -17.95 14.65 -40.69
N PHE A 247 -18.35 13.38 -40.75
CA PHE A 247 -18.66 12.60 -39.57
C PHE A 247 -17.44 12.41 -38.66
N CYS A 248 -16.28 12.03 -39.23
CA CYS A 248 -15.03 11.91 -38.48
C CYS A 248 -14.57 13.24 -37.85
N MET A 249 -14.73 14.37 -38.54
CA MET A 249 -14.49 15.69 -37.93
C MET A 249 -15.42 15.96 -36.74
N GLN A 250 -16.69 15.59 -36.86
CA GLN A 250 -17.68 15.74 -35.79
C GLN A 250 -17.35 14.85 -34.57
N LEU A 251 -16.90 13.61 -34.82
CA LEU A 251 -16.40 12.72 -33.77
C LEU A 251 -15.18 13.33 -33.06
N GLY A 252 -14.26 13.96 -33.80
CA GLY A 252 -13.10 14.65 -33.21
C GLY A 252 -13.50 15.76 -32.24
N LEU A 253 -14.49 16.57 -32.60
CA LEU A 253 -15.03 17.61 -31.71
C LEU A 253 -15.65 17.03 -30.43
N TRP A 254 -16.19 15.81 -30.47
CA TRP A 254 -16.75 15.13 -29.29
C TRP A 254 -15.69 14.37 -28.46
N ALA A 255 -14.55 14.05 -29.06
CA ALA A 255 -13.39 13.48 -28.38
C ALA A 255 -12.57 14.57 -27.66
N ASP A 256 -12.46 15.76 -28.26
CA ASP A 256 -11.71 16.91 -27.70
C ASP A 256 -12.44 17.62 -26.53
N ASP A 257 -13.67 17.22 -26.20
CA ASP A 257 -14.44 17.72 -25.05
C ASP A 257 -13.87 17.20 -23.70
N GLU A 258 -12.69 16.57 -23.71
CA GLU A 258 -11.82 16.25 -22.57
C GLU A 258 -11.14 17.48 -21.95
N SER A 259 -11.81 18.62 -21.87
CA SER A 259 -11.22 19.84 -21.29
C SER A 259 -11.05 19.76 -19.76
N GLY A 260 -10.98 18.59 -19.12
CA GLY A 260 -10.98 18.45 -17.65
C GLY A 260 -12.22 19.02 -16.94
N GLN A 261 -13.11 19.71 -17.67
CA GLN A 261 -14.36 20.27 -17.19
C GLN A 261 -15.34 19.16 -16.83
N SER A 262 -15.45 18.09 -17.61
CA SER A 262 -16.35 16.96 -17.35
C SER A 262 -15.99 16.18 -16.07
N LEU A 263 -14.70 15.96 -15.80
CA LEU A 263 -14.25 15.30 -14.56
C LEU A 263 -14.46 16.22 -13.34
N GLN A 264 -14.18 17.51 -13.48
CA GLN A 264 -14.42 18.49 -12.40
C GLN A 264 -15.92 18.76 -12.16
N GLU A 265 -16.76 18.69 -13.19
CA GLU A 265 -18.21 18.76 -13.11
C GLU A 265 -18.75 17.50 -12.42
N TRP A 266 -18.34 16.30 -12.85
CA TRP A 266 -18.69 15.05 -12.19
C TRP A 266 -18.24 14.99 -10.71
N ILE A 267 -17.02 15.48 -10.42
CA ILE A 267 -16.52 15.60 -9.05
C ILE A 267 -17.37 16.59 -8.22
N ARG A 268 -17.87 17.68 -8.84
CA ARG A 268 -18.74 18.66 -8.17
C ARG A 268 -20.16 18.14 -7.96
N ASP A 269 -20.67 17.30 -8.86
CA ASP A 269 -22.02 16.75 -8.83
C ASP A 269 -22.22 15.68 -7.76
N LEU A 270 -21.14 15.07 -7.26
CA LEU A 270 -21.14 14.09 -6.17
C LEU A 270 -20.33 14.59 -4.95
N PRO A 271 -20.82 15.59 -4.20
CA PRO A 271 -20.07 16.19 -3.10
C PRO A 271 -19.89 15.25 -1.90
N ASP A 272 -20.68 14.19 -1.81
CA ASP A 272 -20.69 13.24 -0.68
C ASP A 272 -19.76 12.04 -0.90
N TRP A 273 -19.58 11.27 0.18
CA TRP A 273 -18.64 10.15 0.27
C TRP A 273 -19.38 8.88 0.75
N PRO A 274 -20.36 8.36 -0.03
CA PRO A 274 -21.26 7.30 0.41
C PRO A 274 -20.60 5.93 0.60
N THR A 275 -19.45 5.67 -0.02
CA THR A 275 -18.78 4.36 0.03
C THR A 275 -17.28 4.48 0.31
N PHE A 276 -16.64 3.37 0.67
CA PHE A 276 -15.17 3.32 0.78
C PHE A 276 -14.49 3.79 -0.52
N ARG A 277 -13.49 4.68 -0.40
CA ARG A 277 -12.89 5.42 -1.52
C ARG A 277 -13.92 6.23 -2.34
N ARG A 278 -14.72 7.02 -1.63
CA ARG A 278 -15.71 8.01 -2.10
C ARG A 278 -16.93 7.43 -2.80
N ASP A 279 -16.72 6.69 -3.87
CA ASP A 279 -17.78 6.23 -4.76
C ASP A 279 -17.58 4.78 -5.19
N SER A 280 -18.48 4.31 -6.07
CA SER A 280 -18.44 2.94 -6.55
C SER A 280 -17.28 2.64 -7.51
N GLN A 281 -16.59 3.67 -8.02
CA GLN A 281 -15.41 3.56 -8.89
C GLN A 281 -14.09 3.64 -8.10
N ARG A 282 -14.15 3.92 -6.79
CA ARG A 282 -13.03 3.90 -5.83
C ARG A 282 -12.00 5.01 -6.04
N THR A 283 -12.45 6.21 -6.43
CA THR A 283 -11.58 7.39 -6.56
C THR A 283 -11.51 8.22 -5.28
N ARG A 284 -10.34 8.78 -4.94
CA ARG A 284 -10.18 9.78 -3.85
C ARG A 284 -10.01 11.20 -4.38
N MET A 285 -10.30 11.40 -5.65
CA MET A 285 -10.36 12.73 -6.24
C MET A 285 -11.51 13.51 -5.62
N THR A 286 -11.31 14.79 -5.38
CA THR A 286 -12.28 15.67 -4.70
C THR A 286 -12.29 17.05 -5.33
N ALA A 287 -13.36 17.79 -5.07
CA ALA A 287 -13.48 19.20 -5.45
C ALA A 287 -12.57 20.07 -4.57
N ASP A 288 -12.71 21.38 -4.64
CA ASP A 288 -11.92 22.31 -3.82
C ASP A 288 -12.31 22.24 -2.32
N PHE A 289 -11.32 22.35 -1.41
CA PHE A 289 -11.49 22.38 0.05
C PHE A 289 -10.30 23.10 0.73
N ASN A 290 -10.46 23.52 2.00
CA ASN A 290 -9.35 24.07 2.80
C ASN A 290 -8.55 22.95 3.48
N MET A 291 -7.23 23.12 3.46
CA MET A 291 -6.29 22.10 3.87
C MET A 291 -5.39 22.51 5.03
N VAL A 292 -5.42 23.78 5.42
CA VAL A 292 -4.64 24.21 6.58
C VAL A 292 -5.24 23.51 7.81
N PRO A 293 -4.47 22.68 8.54
CA PRO A 293 -4.98 21.79 9.58
C PRO A 293 -5.32 22.55 10.87
N VAL A 294 -6.30 23.44 10.80
CA VAL A 294 -6.90 24.15 11.93
C VAL A 294 -8.21 23.46 12.28
N PRO A 295 -8.35 22.85 13.47
CA PRO A 295 -9.55 22.12 13.84
C PRO A 295 -10.74 23.08 14.04
N ARG A 296 -11.88 22.74 13.46
CA ARG A 296 -13.18 23.35 13.79
C ARG A 296 -13.80 22.70 15.01
N TRP A 297 -13.74 21.37 15.08
CA TRP A 297 -14.15 20.55 16.21
C TRP A 297 -13.44 19.20 16.15
N SER A 298 -13.31 18.54 17.30
CA SER A 298 -12.79 17.17 17.40
C SER A 298 -13.63 16.39 18.42
N VAL A 299 -13.89 15.12 18.14
CA VAL A 299 -14.67 14.23 19.02
C VAL A 299 -14.01 12.86 19.08
N ASP A 300 -13.80 12.35 20.29
CA ASP A 300 -13.39 10.96 20.50
C ASP A 300 -14.62 10.04 20.54
N LEU A 301 -14.69 9.12 19.60
CA LEU A 301 -15.81 8.18 19.45
C LEU A 301 -15.65 6.92 20.31
N ALA A 302 -14.49 6.68 20.93
CA ALA A 302 -14.26 5.49 21.74
C ALA A 302 -15.29 5.32 22.89
N PRO A 303 -15.59 6.36 23.71
CA PRO A 303 -16.55 6.21 24.81
C PRO A 303 -17.96 5.88 24.31
N HIS A 304 -18.31 6.35 23.11
CA HIS A 304 -19.60 6.16 22.48
C HIS A 304 -19.74 4.75 21.87
N LEU A 305 -18.73 4.30 21.12
CA LEU A 305 -18.76 3.04 20.38
C LEU A 305 -18.54 1.82 21.28
N LEU A 306 -17.68 1.90 22.30
CA LEU A 306 -17.43 0.78 23.22
C LEU A 306 -18.70 0.38 23.99
N GLY A 307 -19.48 1.38 24.44
CA GLY A 307 -20.66 1.14 25.28
C GLY A 307 -20.34 0.40 26.59
N LEU A 308 -19.09 0.49 27.07
CA LEU A 308 -18.59 -0.05 28.34
C LEU A 308 -18.47 1.07 29.38
N SER A 309 -18.56 0.72 30.66
CA SER A 309 -18.44 1.65 31.79
C SER A 309 -17.56 1.06 32.90
N GLY A 310 -17.02 1.90 33.78
CA GLY A 310 -16.19 1.47 34.91
C GLY A 310 -14.79 1.02 34.47
N GLU A 311 -14.22 0.03 35.15
CA GLU A 311 -12.84 -0.44 34.93
C GLU A 311 -12.64 -1.01 33.52
N ALA A 312 -13.58 -1.80 33.00
CA ALA A 312 -13.51 -2.35 31.64
C ALA A 312 -13.44 -1.27 30.55
N GLY A 313 -14.16 -0.15 30.74
CA GLY A 313 -14.10 0.99 29.83
C GLY A 313 -12.74 1.69 29.86
N LEU A 314 -12.16 1.86 31.05
CA LEU A 314 -10.83 2.46 31.23
C LEU A 314 -9.73 1.58 30.63
N GLU A 315 -9.79 0.26 30.83
CA GLU A 315 -8.84 -0.69 30.26
C GLU A 315 -8.87 -0.66 28.72
N MET A 316 -10.06 -0.64 28.12
CA MET A 316 -10.19 -0.49 26.66
C MET A 316 -9.67 0.85 26.15
N GLN A 317 -9.94 1.95 26.86
CA GLN A 317 -9.41 3.27 26.47
C GLN A 317 -7.89 3.33 26.55
N GLN A 318 -7.28 2.71 27.57
CA GLN A 318 -5.82 2.58 27.66
C GLN A 318 -5.26 1.72 26.53
N ALA A 319 -5.92 0.62 26.18
CA ALA A 319 -5.54 -0.22 25.05
C ALA A 319 -5.62 0.53 23.72
N ILE A 320 -6.71 1.29 23.48
CA ILE A 320 -6.88 2.16 22.32
C ILE A 320 -5.77 3.20 22.27
N HIS A 321 -5.51 3.92 23.36
CA HIS A 321 -4.48 4.94 23.40
C HIS A 321 -3.08 4.37 23.14
N SER A 322 -2.76 3.23 23.77
CA SER A 322 -1.51 2.50 23.56
C SER A 322 -1.34 2.09 22.10
N ILE A 323 -2.36 1.47 21.50
CA ILE A 323 -2.30 0.98 20.12
C ILE A 323 -2.27 2.14 19.14
N SER A 324 -3.13 3.16 19.28
CA SER A 324 -3.11 4.33 18.41
C SER A 324 -1.75 5.03 18.40
N ASN A 325 -1.05 5.09 19.54
CA ASN A 325 0.32 5.61 19.61
C ASN A 325 1.34 4.65 18.94
N ASN A 326 1.14 3.34 19.11
CA ASN A 326 2.04 2.28 18.66
C ASN A 326 1.78 1.74 17.24
N LEU A 327 0.68 2.11 16.55
CA LEU A 327 0.36 1.74 15.16
C LEU A 327 1.52 2.04 14.17
N ASN A 328 2.53 2.73 14.63
CA ASN A 328 3.62 3.27 13.86
C ASN A 328 4.98 2.61 14.11
N SER A 329 5.13 1.75 15.13
CA SER A 329 6.35 0.93 15.24
C SER A 329 6.39 -0.10 14.09
N ASP A 330 7.56 -0.62 13.75
CA ASP A 330 7.71 -1.59 12.65
C ASP A 330 6.80 -2.82 12.80
N ASP A 331 6.43 -3.14 14.04
CA ASP A 331 5.60 -4.31 14.35
C ASP A 331 4.08 -4.08 14.17
N TYR A 332 3.62 -2.90 13.70
CA TYR A 332 2.20 -2.52 13.65
C TYR A 332 1.72 -1.92 12.30
N PRO A 333 0.39 -1.88 12.06
CA PRO A 333 -0.20 -1.31 10.85
C PRO A 333 -0.06 0.21 10.77
N LYS A 334 0.63 0.68 9.74
CA LYS A 334 0.89 2.12 9.57
C LYS A 334 -0.36 2.99 9.38
N VAL A 335 -1.45 2.51 8.77
CA VAL A 335 -2.67 3.32 8.55
C VAL A 335 -3.94 2.71 9.18
N PRO A 336 -4.85 3.53 9.77
CA PRO A 336 -6.05 3.01 10.43
C PRO A 336 -7.01 2.30 9.47
N ALA A 337 -7.61 1.16 9.84
CA ALA A 337 -8.54 0.43 8.99
C ALA A 337 -9.92 1.11 8.86
N TRP A 338 -10.38 1.85 9.88
CA TRP A 338 -11.71 2.45 9.85
C TRP A 338 -11.82 3.55 8.80
N ASN A 339 -12.84 3.47 7.96
CA ASN A 339 -13.10 4.41 6.88
C ASN A 339 -14.53 4.95 6.99
N PRO A 340 -14.69 6.24 7.35
CA PRO A 340 -16.01 6.84 7.45
C PRO A 340 -16.68 7.00 6.08
N VAL A 341 -18.01 7.08 6.11
CA VAL A 341 -18.82 7.55 4.97
C VAL A 341 -19.56 8.83 5.34
N ILE A 342 -19.72 9.73 4.37
CA ILE A 342 -20.48 10.98 4.54
C ILE A 342 -21.63 10.99 3.56
N VAL A 343 -22.82 11.19 4.10
CA VAL A 343 -24.06 11.29 3.32
C VAL A 343 -25.01 12.23 4.03
N ASN A 344 -25.66 13.14 3.31
CA ASN A 344 -26.72 13.99 3.84
C ASN A 344 -26.30 14.78 5.10
N ASP A 345 -25.15 15.47 5.06
CA ASP A 345 -24.60 16.27 6.18
C ASP A 345 -24.30 15.44 7.47
N ARG A 346 -24.10 14.12 7.34
CA ARG A 346 -23.77 13.23 8.46
C ARG A 346 -22.57 12.36 8.15
N ILE A 347 -21.73 12.15 9.17
CA ILE A 347 -20.57 11.25 9.12
C ILE A 347 -20.93 9.98 9.87
N TYR A 348 -20.73 8.84 9.24
CA TYR A 348 -20.96 7.53 9.83
C TYR A 348 -19.63 6.82 10.03
N VAL A 349 -19.40 6.31 11.24
CA VAL A 349 -18.17 5.60 11.61
C VAL A 349 -18.56 4.24 12.18
N SER A 350 -17.99 3.17 11.63
CA SER A 350 -18.14 1.81 12.15
C SER A 350 -17.01 1.51 13.12
N GLY A 351 -17.33 0.84 14.23
CA GLY A 351 -16.33 0.38 15.18
C GLY A 351 -16.94 -0.40 16.34
N PHE A 352 -16.24 -1.44 16.79
CA PHE A 352 -16.67 -2.30 17.90
C PHE A 352 -18.09 -2.88 17.71
N ASP A 353 -18.39 -3.33 16.50
CA ASP A 353 -19.69 -3.91 16.08
C ASP A 353 -20.88 -2.92 16.18
N ARG A 354 -20.58 -1.61 16.23
CA ARG A 354 -21.54 -0.49 16.24
C ARG A 354 -21.25 0.52 15.14
N VAL A 355 -22.25 1.36 14.86
CA VAL A 355 -22.14 2.53 13.99
C VAL A 355 -22.53 3.78 14.78
N ALA A 356 -21.67 4.79 14.75
CA ALA A 356 -21.96 6.13 15.26
C ALA A 356 -22.32 7.07 14.11
N CYS A 357 -23.30 7.94 14.34
CA CYS A 357 -23.64 9.03 13.43
C CYS A 357 -23.27 10.36 14.08
N VAL A 358 -22.47 11.16 13.36
CA VAL A 358 -21.95 12.45 13.81
C VAL A 358 -22.44 13.54 12.87
N ASN A 359 -22.92 14.64 13.43
CA ASN A 359 -23.32 15.80 12.67
C ASN A 359 -22.08 16.50 12.07
N THR A 360 -22.05 16.74 10.75
CA THR A 360 -20.89 17.36 10.09
C THR A 360 -20.57 18.74 10.65
N LYS A 361 -21.57 19.54 11.02
CA LYS A 361 -21.40 20.95 11.41
C LYS A 361 -20.92 21.09 12.85
N THR A 362 -21.48 20.32 13.78
CA THR A 362 -21.27 20.49 15.23
C THR A 362 -20.31 19.47 15.84
N GLY A 363 -20.09 18.32 15.20
CA GLY A 363 -19.33 17.22 15.79
C GLY A 363 -20.08 16.43 16.86
N SER A 364 -21.36 16.75 17.12
CA SER A 364 -22.16 16.00 18.10
C SER A 364 -22.55 14.64 17.56
N VAL A 365 -22.44 13.60 18.38
CA VAL A 365 -22.97 12.26 18.10
C VAL A 365 -24.50 12.32 18.18
N GLU A 366 -25.19 12.16 17.04
CA GLU A 366 -26.66 12.20 16.96
C GLU A 366 -27.30 10.90 17.43
N TRP A 367 -26.71 9.76 17.05
CA TRP A 367 -27.15 8.44 17.47
C TRP A 367 -26.02 7.40 17.38
N ILE A 368 -26.21 6.28 18.07
CA ILE A 368 -25.34 5.10 18.04
C ILE A 368 -26.23 3.87 17.86
N SER A 369 -25.84 2.93 17.00
CA SER A 369 -26.60 1.71 16.80
C SER A 369 -26.66 0.87 18.08
N ALA A 370 -27.80 0.19 18.31
CA ALA A 370 -28.08 -0.53 19.56
C ALA A 370 -27.38 -1.90 19.69
N THR A 371 -26.55 -2.29 18.73
CA THR A 371 -25.91 -3.61 18.68
C THR A 371 -24.80 -3.74 19.72
N ARG A 372 -24.63 -4.94 20.31
CA ARG A 372 -23.52 -5.25 21.22
C ARG A 372 -22.64 -6.31 20.58
N ASP A 373 -21.33 -6.06 20.60
CA ASP A 373 -20.32 -7.02 20.16
C ASP A 373 -20.21 -8.16 21.18
N GLY A 374 -20.46 -9.38 20.74
CA GLY A 374 -20.33 -10.57 21.58
C GLY A 374 -18.88 -10.87 21.95
N ALA A 375 -17.90 -10.53 21.09
CA ALA A 375 -16.49 -10.73 21.38
C ALA A 375 -16.03 -9.77 22.50
N LEU A 376 -16.44 -8.51 22.42
CA LEU A 376 -16.17 -7.52 23.46
C LEU A 376 -16.82 -7.91 24.80
N GLU A 377 -18.07 -8.38 24.78
CA GLU A 377 -18.76 -8.87 25.98
C GLU A 377 -18.03 -10.06 26.61
N PHE A 378 -17.51 -10.97 25.80
CA PHE A 378 -16.74 -12.11 26.27
C PHE A 378 -15.44 -11.70 26.99
N LEU A 379 -14.71 -10.72 26.45
CA LEU A 379 -13.42 -10.25 27.01
C LEU A 379 -13.55 -9.71 28.44
N PHE A 380 -14.74 -9.29 28.86
CA PHE A 380 -14.97 -8.72 30.19
C PHE A 380 -15.89 -9.56 31.08
N ASN A 381 -16.31 -10.74 30.64
CA ASN A 381 -17.17 -11.62 31.40
C ASN A 381 -16.38 -12.77 32.05
N GLU A 382 -16.06 -12.62 33.33
CA GLU A 382 -15.29 -13.61 34.12
C GLU A 382 -16.02 -14.97 34.24
N GLU A 383 -17.35 -15.00 34.24
CA GLU A 383 -18.11 -16.25 34.27
C GLU A 383 -17.97 -17.01 32.93
N LEU A 384 -17.98 -16.29 31.80
CA LEU A 384 -17.70 -16.88 30.50
C LEU A 384 -16.24 -17.35 30.44
N LYS A 385 -15.26 -16.52 30.82
CA LYS A 385 -13.84 -16.92 30.86
C LYS A 385 -13.59 -18.18 31.71
N GLY A 386 -14.26 -18.30 32.86
CA GLY A 386 -14.14 -19.46 33.74
C GLY A 386 -14.81 -20.74 33.22
N LYS A 387 -15.82 -20.63 32.33
CA LYS A 387 -16.50 -21.78 31.71
C LYS A 387 -15.71 -22.43 30.58
N TYR A 388 -14.79 -21.71 29.95
CA TYR A 388 -14.01 -22.22 28.83
C TYR A 388 -12.53 -22.38 29.23
N GLU A 389 -12.03 -23.62 29.32
CA GLU A 389 -10.58 -23.89 29.42
C GLU A 389 -9.93 -23.52 28.09
N ILE A 390 -9.54 -22.26 27.93
CA ILE A 390 -8.70 -21.83 26.82
C ILE A 390 -7.32 -22.36 27.16
N ALA A 391 -6.90 -23.42 26.46
CA ALA A 391 -5.57 -23.99 26.63
C ALA A 391 -4.55 -22.86 26.46
N ARG A 392 -4.00 -22.37 27.58
CA ARG A 392 -2.79 -21.53 27.59
C ARG A 392 -1.75 -22.37 26.89
N SER A 393 -1.52 -22.11 25.60
CA SER A 393 -0.44 -22.72 24.87
C SER A 393 0.85 -22.26 25.56
N ASN A 394 1.37 -23.10 26.45
CA ASN A 394 2.68 -22.94 27.11
C ASN A 394 3.85 -23.04 26.10
N ARG A 395 3.62 -22.76 24.81
CA ARG A 395 4.59 -22.95 23.71
C ARG A 395 4.76 -21.77 22.78
N ILE A 396 4.18 -20.61 23.10
CA ILE A 396 4.57 -19.34 22.46
C ILE A 396 5.15 -18.46 23.57
N THR A 397 6.40 -18.73 23.93
CA THR A 397 7.24 -17.80 24.70
C THR A 397 7.82 -16.74 23.76
N ASP A 398 6.97 -16.13 22.94
CA ASP A 398 7.33 -14.91 22.25
C ASP A 398 6.60 -13.80 23.01
N SER A 399 7.33 -13.16 23.92
CA SER A 399 6.86 -12.08 24.79
C SER A 399 6.38 -10.82 24.04
N ARG A 400 6.27 -10.88 22.70
CA ARG A 400 5.92 -9.79 21.79
C ARG A 400 4.45 -9.83 21.32
N SER A 401 3.81 -11.01 21.40
CA SER A 401 2.37 -11.16 21.23
C SER A 401 1.75 -11.27 22.62
N GLY A 402 1.23 -10.15 23.14
CA GLY A 402 0.36 -10.13 24.32
C GLY A 402 -0.68 -11.24 24.25
N GLY A 403 -1.07 -11.79 25.39
CA GLY A 403 -1.87 -13.02 25.47
C GLY A 403 -3.03 -13.00 24.48
N LEU A 404 -3.34 -14.16 23.86
CA LEU A 404 -4.38 -14.35 22.84
C LEU A 404 -5.81 -13.89 23.23
N LEU A 405 -5.98 -13.36 24.44
CA LEU A 405 -7.22 -12.89 25.06
C LEU A 405 -7.09 -11.49 25.69
N GLU A 406 -6.03 -10.74 25.36
CA GLU A 406 -5.88 -9.37 25.85
C GLU A 406 -6.73 -8.37 25.04
N PRO A 407 -7.34 -7.37 25.70
CA PRO A 407 -8.06 -6.28 25.02
C PRO A 407 -7.23 -5.60 23.92
N SER A 408 -5.91 -5.55 24.07
CA SER A 408 -4.96 -5.02 23.09
C SER A 408 -5.03 -5.75 21.73
N ALA A 409 -5.11 -7.09 21.72
CA ALA A 409 -5.19 -7.86 20.48
C ALA A 409 -6.49 -7.58 19.70
N TYR A 410 -7.60 -7.41 20.41
CA TYR A 410 -8.89 -7.05 19.81
C TYR A 410 -8.88 -5.63 19.24
N VAL A 411 -8.36 -4.65 19.99
CA VAL A 411 -8.21 -3.27 19.53
C VAL A 411 -7.29 -3.18 18.31
N LEU A 412 -6.18 -3.92 18.30
CA LEU A 412 -5.22 -3.93 17.19
C LEU A 412 -5.87 -4.46 15.90
N GLN A 413 -6.64 -5.53 15.99
CA GLN A 413 -7.41 -6.04 14.86
C GLN A 413 -8.40 -4.99 14.35
N GLN A 414 -9.21 -4.43 15.25
CA GLN A 414 -10.28 -3.48 14.90
C GLN A 414 -9.73 -2.19 14.27
N LEU A 415 -8.76 -1.54 14.92
CA LEU A 415 -8.25 -0.24 14.47
C LEU A 415 -7.21 -0.37 13.34
N GLY A 416 -6.46 -1.47 13.29
CA GLY A 416 -5.32 -1.62 12.39
C GLY A 416 -5.62 -2.35 11.07
N TRP A 417 -6.51 -3.35 11.07
CA TRP A 417 -6.68 -4.23 9.90
C TRP A 417 -8.11 -4.48 9.44
N ASP A 418 -9.09 -4.44 10.34
CA ASP A 418 -10.47 -4.88 10.03
C ASP A 418 -11.20 -3.89 9.12
N LEU A 419 -10.89 -3.91 7.82
CA LEU A 419 -11.65 -3.20 6.78
C LEU A 419 -13.03 -3.84 6.58
N THR A 420 -13.19 -5.13 6.87
CA THR A 420 -14.48 -5.84 6.72
C THR A 420 -15.56 -5.22 7.61
N GLN A 421 -15.25 -4.91 8.87
CA GLN A 421 -16.15 -4.15 9.75
C GLN A 421 -15.92 -2.63 9.68
N GLY A 422 -14.68 -2.20 9.43
CA GLY A 422 -14.27 -0.80 9.48
C GLY A 422 -14.69 0.04 8.28
N ALA A 423 -15.07 -0.59 7.16
CA ALA A 423 -15.65 0.09 6.00
C ALA A 423 -17.19 0.06 6.04
N LEU A 424 -17.79 1.15 5.56
CA LEU A 424 -19.23 1.30 5.41
C LEU A 424 -19.60 1.58 3.94
N SER A 425 -20.89 1.45 3.65
CA SER A 425 -21.48 1.78 2.36
C SER A 425 -22.89 2.32 2.56
N SER A 426 -23.36 3.17 1.65
CA SER A 426 -24.66 3.81 1.74
C SER A 426 -25.32 4.01 0.37
N ASP A 427 -26.64 3.91 0.35
CA ASP A 427 -27.53 4.33 -0.74
C ASP A 427 -28.26 5.65 -0.40
N GLU A 428 -27.67 6.48 0.46
CA GLU A 428 -28.19 7.74 1.03
C GLU A 428 -29.34 7.58 2.05
N GLU A 429 -30.17 6.56 1.91
CA GLU A 429 -31.26 6.24 2.85
C GLU A 429 -30.82 5.30 3.97
N ARG A 430 -29.87 4.40 3.66
CA ARG A 430 -29.45 3.30 4.52
C ARG A 430 -27.93 3.27 4.66
N ILE A 431 -27.47 2.77 5.79
CA ILE A 431 -26.06 2.47 6.05
C ILE A 431 -25.92 0.95 6.15
N TYR A 432 -25.02 0.40 5.35
CA TYR A 432 -24.71 -1.03 5.30
C TYR A 432 -23.41 -1.33 6.03
N THR A 433 -23.43 -2.35 6.89
CA THR A 433 -22.29 -2.75 7.73
C THR A 433 -22.24 -4.27 7.90
N VAL A 434 -21.03 -4.81 8.01
CA VAL A 434 -20.77 -6.20 8.40
C VAL A 434 -20.34 -6.25 9.85
N ARG A 435 -20.86 -7.25 10.58
CA ARG A 435 -20.71 -7.40 12.02
C ARG A 435 -20.38 -8.85 12.39
N ARG A 436 -19.86 -9.07 13.60
CA ARG A 436 -19.55 -10.38 14.20
C ARG A 436 -18.49 -11.20 13.45
N SER A 437 -17.34 -10.60 13.13
CA SER A 437 -16.23 -11.31 12.48
C SER A 437 -15.37 -12.17 13.42
N GLY A 438 -15.53 -12.04 14.74
CA GLY A 438 -14.74 -12.74 15.76
C GLY A 438 -13.31 -12.20 15.92
N LEU A 439 -12.45 -12.92 16.66
CA LEU A 439 -11.05 -12.54 16.90
C LEU A 439 -10.13 -13.55 16.20
N ALA A 440 -9.42 -13.14 15.16
CA ALA A 440 -8.72 -14.10 14.29
C ALA A 440 -7.38 -14.58 14.83
N THR A 441 -6.86 -13.95 15.88
CA THR A 441 -5.71 -14.46 16.62
C THR A 441 -6.08 -15.67 17.48
N VAL A 442 -7.36 -15.83 17.83
CA VAL A 442 -7.81 -16.90 18.73
C VAL A 442 -7.86 -18.24 18.00
N THR A 443 -7.16 -19.22 18.56
CA THR A 443 -7.23 -20.63 18.16
C THR A 443 -7.63 -21.42 19.40
N MET A 444 -8.85 -21.96 19.43
CA MET A 444 -9.32 -22.80 20.54
C MET A 444 -9.28 -24.28 20.15
N ASN A 445 -8.71 -25.10 21.02
CA ASN A 445 -8.81 -26.55 20.92
C ASN A 445 -10.08 -26.95 21.69
N THR A 446 -11.25 -26.83 21.05
CA THR A 446 -12.52 -27.17 21.70
C THR A 446 -12.56 -28.69 21.92
N GLY A 447 -12.70 -29.13 23.18
CA GLY A 447 -12.94 -30.54 23.49
C GLY A 447 -14.20 -31.07 22.79
N PRO A 448 -14.37 -32.41 22.68
CA PRO A 448 -15.41 -33.05 21.85
C PRO A 448 -16.87 -32.78 22.23
N PHE A 449 -17.12 -31.97 23.27
CA PHE A 449 -18.46 -31.65 23.80
C PHE A 449 -18.86 -30.17 23.64
N LEU A 450 -18.03 -29.33 23.01
CA LEU A 450 -18.28 -27.90 22.84
C LEU A 450 -18.66 -27.57 21.38
N ASP A 451 -19.82 -26.93 21.21
CA ASP A 451 -20.24 -26.41 19.91
C ASP A 451 -19.52 -25.10 19.59
N ALA A 452 -18.37 -25.20 18.92
CA ALA A 452 -17.56 -24.08 18.48
C ALA A 452 -18.34 -23.04 17.64
N ARG A 453 -19.48 -23.42 17.04
CA ARG A 453 -20.31 -22.55 16.19
C ARG A 453 -21.04 -21.44 16.95
N THR A 454 -21.11 -21.54 18.27
CA THR A 454 -21.84 -20.56 19.12
C THR A 454 -20.92 -19.58 19.85
N HIS A 455 -19.59 -19.70 19.69
CA HIS A 455 -18.63 -18.96 20.50
C HIS A 455 -18.24 -17.60 19.89
N ALA A 456 -18.45 -16.52 20.64
CA ALA A 456 -18.28 -15.15 20.12
C ALA A 456 -16.83 -14.76 19.76
N LEU A 457 -15.81 -15.35 20.41
CA LEU A 457 -14.40 -15.11 20.05
C LEU A 457 -13.88 -15.96 18.88
N ILE A 458 -14.46 -17.15 18.64
CA ILE A 458 -13.87 -18.09 17.68
C ILE A 458 -14.21 -17.60 16.27
N PRO A 459 -13.22 -17.57 15.37
CA PRO A 459 -13.50 -17.36 13.95
C PRO A 459 -14.38 -18.46 13.39
N ILE A 460 -15.65 -18.15 13.19
CA ILE A 460 -16.62 -19.02 12.54
C ILE A 460 -16.73 -18.69 11.05
N ASP A 461 -17.40 -19.58 10.32
CA ASP A 461 -17.63 -19.55 8.87
C ASP A 461 -18.79 -18.64 8.44
N ALA A 462 -19.33 -17.83 9.36
CA ALA A 462 -20.41 -16.91 9.07
C ALA A 462 -20.32 -15.60 9.88
N ASN A 463 -20.90 -14.53 9.37
CA ASN A 463 -21.01 -13.25 10.07
C ASN A 463 -22.38 -12.59 9.75
N VAL A 464 -22.57 -11.31 10.02
CA VAL A 464 -23.88 -10.64 9.86
C VAL A 464 -23.77 -9.40 8.99
N LEU A 465 -24.56 -9.37 7.91
CA LEU A 465 -24.78 -8.16 7.12
C LEU A 465 -26.01 -7.43 7.65
N SER A 466 -25.95 -6.12 7.80
CA SER A 466 -27.06 -5.30 8.33
C SER A 466 -27.25 -4.02 7.55
N ALA A 467 -28.51 -3.62 7.40
CA ALA A 467 -28.90 -2.29 6.94
C ALA A 467 -29.54 -1.50 8.08
N LEU A 468 -29.02 -0.29 8.29
CA LEU A 468 -29.51 0.66 9.27
C LEU A 468 -30.16 1.83 8.55
N ASP A 469 -31.24 2.38 9.10
CA ASP A 469 -31.78 3.67 8.64
C ASP A 469 -30.76 4.78 8.91
N ALA A 470 -30.34 5.50 7.86
CA ALA A 470 -29.28 6.49 7.97
C ALA A 470 -29.65 7.65 8.92
N ARG A 471 -30.94 7.96 9.06
CA ARG A 471 -31.42 9.06 9.88
C ARG A 471 -31.51 8.71 11.36
N THR A 472 -31.92 7.49 11.70
CA THR A 472 -32.30 7.09 13.07
C THR A 472 -31.41 6.03 13.68
N GLY A 473 -30.58 5.35 12.87
CA GLY A 473 -29.75 4.22 13.32
C GLY A 473 -30.53 2.95 13.62
N LYS A 474 -31.83 2.91 13.29
CA LYS A 474 -32.68 1.72 13.49
C LYS A 474 -32.28 0.63 12.52
N LEU A 475 -32.16 -0.60 13.02
CA LEU A 475 -31.98 -1.79 12.19
C LEU A 475 -33.23 -2.01 11.32
N LEU A 476 -33.05 -2.01 10.00
CA LEU A 476 -34.10 -2.25 9.02
C LEU A 476 -34.22 -3.74 8.69
N TRP A 477 -33.08 -4.36 8.37
CA TRP A 477 -32.97 -5.78 8.10
C TRP A 477 -31.56 -6.29 8.40
N GLU A 478 -31.44 -7.61 8.61
CA GLU A 478 -30.17 -8.31 8.79
C GLU A 478 -30.20 -9.66 8.07
N ILE A 479 -29.07 -10.05 7.48
CA ILE A 479 -28.84 -11.40 6.96
C ILE A 479 -27.85 -12.07 7.90
N ARG A 480 -28.28 -13.18 8.53
CA ARG A 480 -27.54 -13.82 9.62
C ARG A 480 -26.95 -15.16 9.24
N GLY A 481 -25.76 -15.39 9.78
CA GLY A 481 -25.01 -16.64 9.75
C GLY A 481 -25.48 -17.73 10.71
N ASP A 482 -26.72 -18.25 10.64
CA ASP A 482 -27.09 -19.47 11.40
C ASP A 482 -27.28 -20.67 10.46
N ALA A 483 -26.36 -21.64 10.54
CA ALA A 483 -26.33 -22.83 9.71
C ALA A 483 -27.59 -23.71 9.85
N MET A 484 -28.29 -23.65 10.99
CA MET A 484 -29.49 -24.47 11.25
C MET A 484 -30.73 -24.03 10.43
N ARG A 485 -30.72 -22.80 9.89
CA ARG A 485 -31.83 -22.24 9.09
C ARG A 485 -31.51 -22.04 7.61
N GLN A 486 -30.43 -22.65 7.11
CA GLN A 486 -30.03 -22.59 5.68
C GLN A 486 -31.16 -22.95 4.69
N GLN A 487 -32.15 -23.74 5.13
CA GLN A 487 -33.28 -24.15 4.29
C GLN A 487 -34.38 -23.09 4.13
N GLU A 488 -34.39 -22.02 4.95
CA GLU A 488 -35.51 -21.05 4.98
C GLU A 488 -35.24 -19.77 4.16
N GLN A 489 -33.98 -19.31 4.06
CA GLN A 489 -33.61 -18.07 3.36
C GLN A 489 -32.23 -18.17 2.69
N ALA A 490 -32.13 -17.71 1.44
CA ALA A 490 -30.87 -17.67 0.69
C ALA A 490 -29.79 -16.86 1.44
N MET A 491 -28.55 -17.33 1.40
CA MET A 491 -27.37 -16.75 2.05
C MET A 491 -27.30 -16.81 3.59
N PHE A 492 -28.23 -17.48 4.28
CA PHE A 492 -28.04 -17.77 5.70
C PHE A 492 -26.82 -18.69 5.90
N GLY A 493 -25.98 -18.37 6.88
CA GLY A 493 -24.73 -19.10 7.13
C GLY A 493 -23.53 -18.65 6.29
N HIS A 494 -23.66 -17.59 5.48
CA HIS A 494 -22.53 -17.05 4.71
C HIS A 494 -21.63 -16.15 5.56
N PHE A 495 -20.35 -16.09 5.20
CA PHE A 495 -19.42 -15.06 5.64
C PHE A 495 -19.32 -13.95 4.60
N PHE A 496 -19.83 -12.76 4.91
CA PHE A 496 -19.70 -11.55 4.08
C PHE A 496 -18.28 -10.99 4.20
N LEU A 497 -17.63 -10.73 3.06
CA LEU A 497 -16.21 -10.36 3.03
C LEU A 497 -15.94 -8.85 3.21
N GLY A 498 -16.98 -8.01 3.13
CA GLY A 498 -16.91 -6.57 3.31
C GLY A 498 -18.31 -5.93 3.23
N ALA A 499 -18.39 -4.63 3.49
CA ALA A 499 -19.63 -3.87 3.32
C ALA A 499 -20.11 -3.95 1.86
N PRO A 500 -21.41 -4.10 1.59
CA PRO A 500 -21.92 -4.24 0.23
C PRO A 500 -21.70 -2.95 -0.57
N LEU A 501 -21.38 -3.06 -1.85
CA LEU A 501 -21.27 -1.92 -2.75
C LEU A 501 -22.67 -1.45 -3.16
N ALA A 502 -23.08 -0.25 -2.74
CA ALA A 502 -24.22 0.45 -3.32
C ALA A 502 -23.76 1.18 -4.59
N CYS A 503 -24.38 0.87 -5.73
CA CYS A 503 -24.09 1.52 -7.00
C CYS A 503 -25.37 1.65 -7.84
N PRO A 504 -25.34 2.34 -9.00
CA PRO A 504 -26.52 2.53 -9.84
C PRO A 504 -27.21 1.22 -10.30
N GLU A 505 -26.47 0.11 -10.39
CA GLU A 505 -27.03 -1.20 -10.76
C GLU A 505 -27.65 -1.96 -9.57
N GLY A 506 -27.50 -1.47 -8.34
CA GLY A 506 -28.08 -2.07 -7.14
C GLY A 506 -27.06 -2.27 -6.01
N LEU A 507 -27.40 -3.16 -5.08
CA LEU A 507 -26.58 -3.47 -3.90
C LEU A 507 -25.87 -4.82 -4.10
N PHE A 508 -24.54 -4.82 -4.13
CA PHE A 508 -23.74 -6.03 -4.39
C PHE A 508 -22.85 -6.39 -3.23
N VAL A 509 -22.76 -7.68 -2.88
CA VAL A 509 -21.90 -8.15 -1.78
C VAL A 509 -21.17 -9.42 -2.17
N MET A 510 -19.92 -9.51 -1.71
CA MET A 510 -19.15 -10.74 -1.80
C MET A 510 -19.27 -11.56 -0.51
N SER A 511 -19.38 -12.88 -0.65
CA SER A 511 -19.49 -13.79 0.49
C SER A 511 -18.82 -15.14 0.24
N GLU A 512 -18.55 -15.88 1.31
CA GLU A 512 -18.12 -17.28 1.27
C GLU A 512 -19.13 -18.18 1.98
N SER A 513 -19.38 -19.36 1.42
CA SER A 513 -20.11 -20.44 2.10
C SER A 513 -19.58 -21.78 1.61
N GLY A 514 -19.30 -22.71 2.52
CA GLY A 514 -18.85 -24.06 2.16
C GLY A 514 -17.57 -24.10 1.31
N SER A 515 -16.62 -23.18 1.52
CA SER A 515 -15.41 -23.02 0.69
C SER A 515 -15.73 -22.73 -0.78
N GLU A 516 -16.77 -21.94 -1.04
CA GLU A 516 -17.09 -21.37 -2.34
C GLU A 516 -17.37 -19.87 -2.18
N LEU A 517 -16.78 -19.07 -3.07
CA LEU A 517 -16.97 -17.62 -3.11
C LEU A 517 -18.11 -17.25 -4.03
N PHE A 518 -18.91 -16.27 -3.60
CA PHE A 518 -20.08 -15.80 -4.32
C PHE A 518 -20.10 -14.27 -4.45
N LEU A 519 -20.61 -13.79 -5.59
CA LEU A 519 -21.15 -12.43 -5.74
C LEU A 519 -22.67 -12.50 -5.64
N ALA A 520 -23.28 -11.70 -4.78
CA ALA A 520 -24.73 -11.58 -4.64
C ALA A 520 -25.21 -10.18 -4.98
N GLN A 521 -26.38 -10.07 -5.61
CA GLN A 521 -27.13 -8.82 -5.68
C GLN A 521 -28.32 -8.89 -4.72
N LEU A 522 -28.47 -7.86 -3.90
CA LEU A 522 -29.50 -7.74 -2.88
C LEU A 522 -30.49 -6.64 -3.23
N GLU A 523 -31.73 -6.81 -2.81
CA GLU A 523 -32.72 -5.73 -2.79
C GLU A 523 -32.43 -4.79 -1.60
N PRO A 524 -32.14 -3.49 -1.83
CA PRO A 524 -31.73 -2.55 -0.77
C PRO A 524 -32.71 -2.43 0.40
N THR A 525 -34.02 -2.52 0.12
CA THR A 525 -35.08 -2.28 1.11
C THR A 525 -35.32 -3.45 2.04
N THR A 526 -35.11 -4.69 1.57
CA THR A 526 -35.47 -5.92 2.31
C THR A 526 -34.27 -6.81 2.64
N GLY A 527 -33.15 -6.63 1.94
CA GLY A 527 -32.01 -7.55 1.99
C GLY A 527 -32.25 -8.86 1.22
N LYS A 528 -33.35 -8.99 0.47
CA LYS A 528 -33.66 -10.20 -0.30
C LYS A 528 -32.64 -10.40 -1.41
N VAL A 529 -32.11 -11.62 -1.53
CA VAL A 529 -31.21 -12.01 -2.61
C VAL A 529 -31.97 -12.04 -3.94
N LEU A 530 -31.54 -11.21 -4.89
CA LEU A 530 -32.10 -11.16 -6.25
C LEU A 530 -31.46 -12.22 -7.15
N TRP A 531 -30.15 -12.41 -7.02
CA TRP A 531 -29.40 -13.53 -7.62
C TRP A 531 -28.05 -13.71 -6.92
N LEU A 532 -27.43 -14.86 -7.15
CA LEU A 532 -26.20 -15.30 -6.50
C LEU A 532 -25.31 -16.01 -7.54
N GLN A 533 -24.06 -15.57 -7.69
CA GLN A 533 -23.11 -16.09 -8.67
C GLN A 533 -21.94 -16.76 -7.98
N PRO A 534 -21.79 -18.09 -8.15
CA PRO A 534 -20.55 -18.78 -7.83
C PRO A 534 -19.36 -18.18 -8.58
N LEU A 535 -18.24 -17.97 -7.90
CA LEU A 535 -17.00 -17.43 -8.48
C LEU A 535 -15.91 -18.50 -8.54
N THR A 536 -15.47 -18.97 -7.37
CA THR A 536 -14.31 -19.83 -7.23
C THR A 536 -14.30 -20.58 -5.90
N HIS A 537 -13.56 -21.68 -5.82
CA HIS A 537 -13.25 -22.37 -4.56
C HIS A 537 -11.90 -21.92 -4.01
N PRO A 538 -11.83 -21.13 -2.91
CA PRO A 538 -10.55 -20.75 -2.34
C PRO A 538 -9.78 -21.97 -1.82
N GLN A 539 -8.44 -21.90 -1.89
CA GLN A 539 -7.56 -22.97 -1.42
C GLN A 539 -7.71 -23.23 0.10
N LEU A 540 -7.93 -22.16 0.88
CA LEU A 540 -8.20 -22.20 2.30
C LEU A 540 -9.58 -21.60 2.57
N SER A 541 -10.39 -22.29 3.38
CA SER A 541 -11.67 -21.74 3.85
C SER A 541 -11.44 -20.45 4.66
N ILE A 542 -12.47 -19.61 4.76
CA ILE A 542 -12.42 -18.35 5.50
C ILE A 542 -12.12 -18.50 7.01
N THR A 543 -12.28 -19.70 7.57
CA THR A 543 -11.91 -20.00 8.97
C THR A 543 -10.42 -20.28 9.12
N SER A 544 -9.80 -20.81 8.07
CA SER A 544 -8.37 -21.13 7.98
C SER A 544 -7.54 -19.96 7.44
N ASP A 545 -8.11 -19.15 6.54
CA ASP A 545 -7.46 -17.97 5.97
C ASP A 545 -7.72 -16.73 6.82
N ARG A 546 -6.97 -16.60 7.93
CA ARG A 546 -7.21 -15.56 8.94
C ARG A 546 -7.05 -14.12 8.39
N PRO A 547 -6.07 -13.79 7.53
CA PRO A 547 -5.97 -12.45 6.94
C PRO A 547 -7.17 -12.07 6.06
N ARG A 548 -7.70 -12.99 5.24
CA ARG A 548 -8.78 -12.69 4.29
C ARG A 548 -10.10 -12.26 4.96
N ARG A 549 -10.29 -12.61 6.24
CA ARG A 549 -11.45 -12.23 7.06
C ARG A 549 -11.60 -10.73 7.28
N TYR A 550 -10.52 -9.97 7.13
CA TYR A 550 -10.45 -8.54 7.47
C TYR A 550 -10.04 -7.64 6.30
N ALA A 551 -9.73 -8.24 5.15
CA ALA A 551 -9.30 -7.51 3.96
C ALA A 551 -10.35 -6.53 3.41
N GLY A 552 -11.62 -6.63 3.84
CA GLY A 552 -12.69 -5.77 3.36
C GLY A 552 -13.01 -5.98 1.88
N THR A 553 -12.91 -7.23 1.41
CA THR A 553 -13.04 -7.60 0.00
C THR A 553 -14.42 -7.24 -0.55
N THR A 554 -14.50 -6.06 -1.17
CA THR A 554 -15.72 -5.47 -1.71
C THR A 554 -15.56 -5.28 -3.22
N PRO A 555 -16.59 -5.56 -4.04
CA PRO A 555 -16.46 -5.35 -5.47
C PRO A 555 -16.29 -3.86 -5.83
N THR A 556 -15.86 -3.60 -7.05
CA THR A 556 -15.74 -2.26 -7.64
C THR A 556 -16.61 -2.18 -8.89
N TRP A 557 -17.43 -1.13 -8.99
CA TRP A 557 -18.26 -0.88 -10.16
C TRP A 557 -17.46 -0.07 -11.19
N LEU A 558 -16.93 -0.79 -12.17
CA LEU A 558 -16.24 -0.26 -13.35
C LEU A 558 -17.10 -0.52 -14.59
N ALA A 559 -18.26 0.14 -14.63
CA ALA A 559 -19.23 0.18 -15.74
C ALA A 559 -18.65 -0.22 -17.13
N PRO A 560 -19.21 -1.26 -17.79
CA PRO A 560 -20.31 -2.14 -17.37
C PRO A 560 -19.90 -3.26 -16.38
N LEU A 561 -18.64 -3.29 -15.93
CA LEU A 561 -18.06 -4.42 -15.23
C LEU A 561 -18.13 -4.24 -13.71
N MET A 562 -18.59 -5.27 -13.02
CA MET A 562 -18.39 -5.46 -11.60
C MET A 562 -17.11 -6.28 -11.40
N VAL A 563 -16.06 -5.63 -10.90
CA VAL A 563 -14.78 -6.28 -10.62
C VAL A 563 -14.78 -6.83 -9.21
N CYS A 564 -14.55 -8.13 -9.09
CA CYS A 564 -14.64 -8.89 -7.84
C CYS A 564 -13.25 -9.46 -7.49
N PRO A 565 -12.44 -8.75 -6.69
CA PRO A 565 -11.17 -9.29 -6.21
C PRO A 565 -11.45 -10.42 -5.21
N THR A 566 -10.82 -11.59 -5.29
CA THR A 566 -11.12 -12.69 -4.33
C THR A 566 -10.18 -12.72 -3.13
N ASN A 567 -8.98 -12.14 -3.26
CA ASN A 567 -7.85 -12.29 -2.31
C ASN A 567 -7.51 -13.77 -2.04
N SER A 568 -7.82 -14.64 -3.00
CA SER A 568 -7.53 -16.08 -3.00
C SER A 568 -7.02 -16.52 -4.38
N GLY A 569 -6.10 -15.72 -4.95
CA GLY A 569 -5.35 -15.98 -6.16
C GLY A 569 -6.07 -15.66 -7.46
N THR A 570 -7.28 -15.10 -7.40
CA THR A 570 -8.11 -14.82 -8.57
C THR A 570 -8.81 -13.45 -8.52
N ILE A 571 -9.20 -12.94 -9.68
CA ILE A 571 -10.02 -11.74 -9.83
C ILE A 571 -10.96 -11.93 -11.01
N PHE A 572 -12.20 -11.49 -10.84
CA PHE A 572 -13.26 -11.67 -11.84
C PHE A 572 -13.79 -10.32 -12.30
N ALA A 573 -14.18 -10.22 -13.57
CA ALA A 573 -15.10 -9.20 -14.02
C ALA A 573 -16.43 -9.83 -14.44
N ILE A 574 -17.51 -9.26 -13.95
CA ILE A 574 -18.88 -9.73 -14.22
C ILE A 574 -19.68 -8.57 -14.79
N ASN A 575 -20.50 -8.81 -15.80
CA ASN A 575 -21.48 -7.85 -16.25
C ASN A 575 -22.81 -8.10 -15.50
N PRO A 576 -23.25 -7.19 -14.61
CA PRO A 576 -24.47 -7.41 -13.82
C PRO A 576 -25.75 -7.43 -14.66
N ALA A 577 -25.78 -6.75 -15.80
CA ALA A 577 -26.96 -6.66 -16.65
C ALA A 577 -27.24 -8.00 -17.36
N SER A 578 -26.21 -8.63 -17.92
CA SER A 578 -26.31 -9.96 -18.55
C SER A 578 -26.12 -11.11 -17.55
N ARG A 579 -25.66 -10.83 -16.33
CA ARG A 579 -25.26 -11.82 -15.32
C ARG A 579 -24.29 -12.84 -15.91
N SER A 580 -23.29 -12.35 -16.64
CA SER A 580 -22.25 -13.14 -17.28
C SER A 580 -20.88 -12.80 -16.74
N ILE A 581 -20.02 -13.81 -16.64
CA ILE A 581 -18.60 -13.61 -16.36
C ILE A 581 -17.95 -13.11 -17.65
N GLU A 582 -17.31 -11.95 -17.59
CA GLU A 582 -16.68 -11.35 -18.75
C GLU A 582 -15.28 -11.91 -18.98
N TRP A 583 -14.52 -12.05 -17.88
CA TRP A 583 -13.22 -12.71 -17.80
C TRP A 583 -12.88 -13.07 -16.36
N MET A 584 -11.90 -13.96 -16.19
CA MET A 584 -11.29 -14.35 -14.93
C MET A 584 -9.78 -14.40 -15.10
N LEU A 585 -9.05 -13.81 -14.16
CA LEU A 585 -7.59 -13.90 -14.10
C LEU A 585 -7.17 -14.62 -12.83
N ARG A 586 -6.20 -15.53 -12.96
CA ARG A 586 -5.47 -16.14 -11.86
C ARG A 586 -4.08 -15.52 -11.77
N TYR A 587 -3.81 -14.75 -10.72
CA TYR A 587 -2.54 -14.03 -10.54
C TYR A 587 -1.57 -14.72 -9.58
N ALA A 588 -2.06 -15.55 -8.67
CA ALA A 588 -1.22 -16.33 -7.75
C ALA A 588 -1.26 -17.81 -8.12
N GLN A 589 -0.10 -18.41 -8.35
CA GLN A 589 0.04 -19.86 -8.35
C GLN A 589 0.38 -20.32 -6.93
N PRO A 590 -0.26 -21.38 -6.41
CA PRO A 590 0.21 -22.00 -5.19
C PRO A 590 1.65 -22.43 -5.44
N ALA A 591 2.57 -21.97 -4.58
CA ALA A 591 3.90 -22.56 -4.52
C ALA A 591 3.69 -24.07 -4.33
N GLY A 592 4.00 -24.86 -5.36
CA GLY A 592 4.10 -26.29 -5.21
C GLY A 592 5.09 -26.57 -4.05
N PRO A 593 4.91 -27.65 -3.29
CA PRO A 593 5.85 -27.98 -2.23
C PRO A 593 7.25 -28.01 -2.84
N GLU A 594 8.09 -27.05 -2.45
CA GLU A 594 9.50 -27.04 -2.82
C GLU A 594 10.08 -28.39 -2.38
N ASN A 595 10.93 -28.96 -3.23
CA ASN A 595 11.56 -30.27 -3.05
C ASN A 595 12.50 -30.29 -1.84
N GLU A 596 12.00 -30.12 -0.63
CA GLU A 596 12.67 -30.52 0.59
C GLU A 596 12.22 -31.94 0.93
N ALA A 597 13.16 -32.87 0.84
CA ALA A 597 12.95 -34.29 1.09
C ALA A 597 12.63 -34.55 2.58
N PHE A 598 11.41 -34.26 3.00
CA PHE A 598 10.92 -34.59 4.33
C PHE A 598 10.46 -36.05 4.40
N SER A 599 10.72 -36.70 5.53
CA SER A 599 10.25 -38.07 5.82
C SER A 599 8.72 -38.15 5.84
N PRO A 600 8.08 -39.25 5.37
CA PRO A 600 6.61 -39.43 5.40
C PRO A 600 5.96 -39.23 6.78
N PHE A 601 6.72 -39.43 7.87
CA PHE A 601 6.26 -39.18 9.24
C PHE A 601 6.31 -37.70 9.66
N GLN A 602 7.21 -36.89 9.08
CA GLN A 602 7.26 -35.44 9.29
C GLN A 602 6.19 -34.73 8.46
N ILE A 603 5.96 -35.16 7.22
CA ILE A 603 4.90 -34.65 6.34
C ILE A 603 3.53 -34.78 7.04
N ARG A 604 3.23 -35.90 7.70
CA ARG A 604 1.95 -36.10 8.39
C ARG A 604 1.78 -35.24 9.66
N ARG A 605 2.88 -34.76 10.27
CA ARG A 605 2.84 -33.85 11.44
C ARG A 605 2.89 -32.37 11.04
N GLN A 606 3.47 -32.02 9.89
CA GLN A 606 3.44 -30.69 9.28
C GLN A 606 2.10 -30.42 8.56
N GLN A 607 1.57 -31.40 7.83
CA GLN A 607 0.26 -31.27 7.15
C GLN A 607 -0.90 -30.98 8.11
N ILE A 608 -0.82 -31.43 9.37
CA ILE A 608 -1.84 -31.11 10.40
C ILE A 608 -1.58 -29.72 11.05
N ARG A 609 -0.38 -29.14 10.88
CA ARG A 609 0.02 -27.86 11.48
C ARG A 609 -0.07 -26.65 10.53
N ASP A 610 -0.07 -26.88 9.21
CA ASP A 610 0.03 -25.81 8.20
C ASP A 610 -1.31 -25.48 7.48
N GLU A 611 -2.46 -25.99 7.95
CA GLU A 611 -3.77 -25.70 7.34
C GLU A 611 -4.32 -24.29 7.61
N VAL A 612 -3.76 -23.52 8.55
CA VAL A 612 -4.25 -22.19 8.95
C VAL A 612 -3.22 -21.11 8.63
N ARG A 613 -3.56 -20.21 7.71
CA ARG A 613 -2.76 -18.99 7.45
C ARG A 613 -2.97 -18.02 8.60
N LYS A 614 -1.91 -17.72 9.34
CA LYS A 614 -1.95 -16.80 10.50
C LYS A 614 -1.98 -15.35 10.03
N ILE A 615 -2.53 -14.47 10.88
CA ILE A 615 -2.40 -13.03 10.70
C ILE A 615 -1.00 -12.59 11.10
N SER A 616 -0.39 -11.80 10.23
CA SER A 616 0.72 -10.94 10.59
C SER A 616 0.19 -9.53 10.78
N PHE A 617 0.58 -8.89 11.89
CA PHE A 617 0.26 -7.48 12.14
C PHE A 617 1.32 -6.53 11.59
N ASN A 618 2.31 -7.05 10.86
CA ASN A 618 3.37 -6.29 10.22
C ASN A 618 2.88 -5.65 8.91
N ALA A 619 2.89 -4.32 8.86
CA ALA A 619 2.52 -3.54 7.68
C ALA A 619 3.39 -3.83 6.44
N ASP A 620 4.65 -4.24 6.66
CA ASP A 620 5.59 -4.49 5.59
C ASP A 620 5.41 -5.88 4.95
N GLU A 621 4.36 -6.63 5.31
CA GLU A 621 4.09 -7.98 4.76
C GLU A 621 2.88 -8.06 3.83
N SER A 622 2.01 -7.04 3.74
CA SER A 622 0.87 -7.06 2.80
C SER A 622 0.35 -5.66 2.51
N TRP A 623 -0.41 -5.52 1.41
CA TRP A 623 -1.19 -4.33 1.15
C TRP A 623 -2.21 -4.07 2.28
N GLN A 624 -2.36 -2.82 2.71
CA GLN A 624 -3.37 -2.41 3.70
C GLN A 624 -4.68 -1.96 3.06
N GLU A 625 -4.74 -1.89 1.73
CA GLU A 625 -5.98 -1.79 0.95
C GLU A 625 -5.97 -2.88 -0.12
N CYS A 626 -7.00 -3.72 -0.14
CA CYS A 626 -7.10 -4.83 -1.09
C CYS A 626 -8.28 -4.63 -2.05
N VAL A 627 -8.14 -3.67 -2.96
CA VAL A 627 -9.23 -3.18 -3.83
C VAL A 627 -8.79 -3.08 -5.29
N ALA A 628 -9.75 -3.23 -6.20
CA ALA A 628 -9.56 -2.90 -7.62
C ALA A 628 -9.93 -1.44 -7.87
N ILE A 629 -9.04 -0.69 -8.50
CA ILE A 629 -9.26 0.71 -8.94
C ILE A 629 -8.98 0.82 -10.44
N SER A 630 -9.48 1.86 -11.11
CA SER A 630 -9.25 2.04 -12.56
C SER A 630 -8.47 3.29 -12.91
N THR A 631 -7.65 3.18 -13.95
CA THR A 631 -7.04 4.33 -14.65
C THR A 631 -7.20 4.11 -16.16
N GLY A 632 -7.99 4.93 -16.83
CA GLY A 632 -8.33 4.75 -18.25
C GLY A 632 -8.94 3.36 -18.54
N ASP A 633 -8.24 2.58 -19.38
CA ASP A 633 -8.61 1.20 -19.75
C ASP A 633 -7.90 0.13 -18.91
N LEU A 634 -7.22 0.52 -17.83
CA LEU A 634 -6.57 -0.41 -16.90
C LEU A 634 -7.34 -0.57 -15.59
N ILE A 635 -7.25 -1.76 -15.01
CA ILE A 635 -7.62 -2.08 -13.64
C ILE A 635 -6.34 -2.35 -12.86
N LEU A 636 -6.15 -1.63 -11.77
CA LEU A 636 -5.06 -1.84 -10.83
C LEU A 636 -5.57 -2.68 -9.67
N HIS A 637 -4.89 -3.79 -9.38
CA HIS A 637 -5.27 -4.72 -8.32
C HIS A 637 -4.15 -4.88 -7.28
N THR A 638 -4.52 -4.72 -6.01
CA THR A 638 -3.68 -4.84 -4.81
C THR A 638 -4.08 -6.08 -3.97
N PRO A 639 -3.76 -7.30 -4.41
CA PRO A 639 -4.18 -8.53 -3.72
C PRO A 639 -3.53 -8.71 -2.34
N LEU A 640 -4.29 -9.13 -1.32
CA LEU A 640 -3.77 -9.45 0.02
C LEU A 640 -2.73 -10.60 0.01
N ASP A 641 -2.88 -11.51 -0.93
CA ASP A 641 -2.15 -12.76 -1.06
C ASP A 641 -1.01 -12.71 -2.09
N SER A 642 -0.64 -11.52 -2.57
CA SER A 642 0.56 -11.30 -3.37
C SER A 642 1.31 -10.02 -2.95
N GLN A 643 2.61 -9.98 -3.25
CA GLN A 643 3.50 -8.83 -3.02
C GLN A 643 3.61 -7.91 -4.24
N ASP A 644 2.70 -8.03 -5.21
CA ASP A 644 2.75 -7.29 -6.45
C ASP A 644 1.50 -6.43 -6.66
N LEU A 645 1.67 -5.35 -7.44
CA LEU A 645 0.62 -4.56 -8.05
C LEU A 645 0.42 -5.08 -9.48
N PHE A 646 -0.81 -5.51 -9.79
CA PHE A 646 -1.16 -5.98 -11.13
C PHE A 646 -1.93 -4.90 -11.88
N ALA A 647 -1.52 -4.61 -13.11
CA ALA A 647 -2.33 -3.83 -14.05
C ALA A 647 -2.93 -4.73 -15.12
N LEU A 648 -4.25 -4.73 -15.19
CA LEU A 648 -5.03 -5.60 -16.04
C LEU A 648 -5.73 -4.78 -17.11
N ASP A 649 -5.82 -5.32 -18.32
CA ASP A 649 -6.72 -4.80 -19.32
C ASP A 649 -8.17 -4.90 -18.81
N ARG A 650 -8.90 -3.79 -18.83
CA ARG A 650 -10.27 -3.76 -18.32
C ARG A 650 -11.21 -4.70 -19.08
N GLN A 651 -11.02 -4.87 -20.38
CA GLN A 651 -11.92 -5.63 -21.24
C GLN A 651 -11.59 -7.11 -21.27
N THR A 652 -10.30 -7.48 -21.29
CA THR A 652 -9.88 -8.88 -21.41
C THR A 652 -9.42 -9.51 -20.10
N GLY A 653 -9.04 -8.71 -19.10
CA GLY A 653 -8.43 -9.18 -17.86
C GLY A 653 -6.97 -9.59 -17.99
N GLU A 654 -6.36 -9.45 -19.17
CA GLU A 654 -4.95 -9.79 -19.40
C GLU A 654 -4.03 -8.88 -18.60
N VAL A 655 -2.98 -9.46 -18.02
CA VAL A 655 -1.94 -8.71 -17.32
C VAL A 655 -1.13 -7.90 -18.33
N ARG A 656 -1.18 -6.57 -18.21
CA ARG A 656 -0.38 -5.65 -19.03
C ARG A 656 1.03 -5.50 -18.47
N TRP A 657 1.13 -5.34 -17.16
CA TRP A 657 2.40 -5.26 -16.43
C TRP A 657 2.19 -5.58 -14.96
N VAL A 658 3.29 -5.83 -14.26
CA VAL A 658 3.34 -6.15 -12.82
C VAL A 658 4.46 -5.34 -12.18
N ILE A 659 4.17 -4.71 -11.05
CA ILE A 659 5.14 -3.91 -10.28
C ILE A 659 5.25 -4.48 -8.86
N PRO A 660 6.46 -4.77 -8.35
CA PRO A 660 6.62 -5.22 -6.96
C PRO A 660 6.16 -4.15 -5.96
N ARG A 661 5.43 -4.57 -4.92
CA ARG A 661 4.89 -3.71 -3.84
C ARG A 661 6.00 -2.98 -3.09
N GLN A 662 7.10 -3.67 -2.79
CA GLN A 662 8.13 -3.19 -1.86
C GLN A 662 7.51 -2.79 -0.51
N ASP A 663 7.66 -1.53 -0.09
CA ASP A 663 7.07 -0.98 1.13
C ASP A 663 5.66 -0.38 0.92
N GLY A 664 5.04 -0.62 -0.24
CA GLY A 664 3.73 -0.11 -0.61
C GLY A 664 2.63 -0.54 0.37
N LEU A 665 1.86 0.45 0.85
CA LEU A 665 0.71 0.28 1.73
C LEU A 665 -0.60 0.26 0.93
N PHE A 666 -0.76 1.18 -0.02
CA PHE A 666 -1.93 1.32 -0.89
C PHE A 666 -1.57 2.09 -2.17
N VAL A 667 -2.52 2.13 -3.13
CA VAL A 667 -2.34 2.76 -4.44
C VAL A 667 -3.36 3.88 -4.66
N GLU A 668 -2.91 4.96 -5.29
CA GLU A 668 -3.71 6.10 -5.73
C GLU A 668 -3.55 6.36 -7.22
N VAL A 669 -4.55 7.01 -7.84
CA VAL A 669 -4.53 7.37 -9.26
C VAL A 669 -4.76 8.88 -9.43
N GLY A 670 -3.92 9.50 -10.25
CA GLY A 670 -3.93 10.91 -10.59
C GLY A 670 -5.01 11.31 -11.60
N PRO A 671 -5.28 12.62 -11.78
CA PRO A 671 -6.28 13.10 -12.74
C PRO A 671 -5.96 12.76 -14.19
N THR A 672 -4.67 12.60 -14.52
CA THR A 672 -4.18 12.32 -15.88
C THR A 672 -3.72 10.87 -16.05
N GLY A 673 -4.02 10.02 -15.07
CA GLY A 673 -3.76 8.59 -15.12
C GLY A 673 -2.44 8.15 -14.49
N GLU A 674 -1.72 9.05 -13.82
CA GLU A 674 -0.53 8.70 -13.02
C GLU A 674 -0.89 7.73 -11.89
N ILE A 675 0.00 6.80 -11.58
CA ILE A 675 -0.24 5.73 -10.60
C ILE A 675 0.75 5.89 -9.46
N PHE A 676 0.28 6.10 -8.23
CA PHE A 676 1.13 6.28 -7.05
C PHE A 676 1.03 5.10 -6.11
N ILE A 677 2.15 4.46 -5.81
CA ILE A 677 2.26 3.52 -4.70
C ILE A 677 2.72 4.32 -3.48
N VAL A 678 1.83 4.47 -2.50
CA VAL A 678 2.15 5.12 -1.21
C VAL A 678 2.70 4.06 -0.28
N GLY A 679 4.01 4.12 0.00
CA GLY A 679 4.69 3.23 0.92
C GLY A 679 4.89 3.80 2.31
N SER A 680 5.47 3.00 3.20
CA SER A 680 5.80 3.42 4.56
C SER A 680 6.99 4.39 4.61
N ARG A 681 7.89 4.34 3.62
CA ARG A 681 9.13 5.13 3.57
C ARG A 681 9.27 5.99 2.33
N GLN A 682 8.52 5.68 1.28
CA GLN A 682 8.62 6.38 -0.01
C GLN A 682 7.29 6.35 -0.75
N ILE A 683 7.12 7.29 -1.67
CA ILE A 683 6.02 7.31 -2.65
C ILE A 683 6.65 7.14 -4.03
N ARG A 684 6.17 6.14 -4.78
CA ARG A 684 6.64 5.85 -6.13
C ARG A 684 5.54 6.14 -7.14
N CYS A 685 5.86 6.86 -8.21
CA CYS A 685 4.91 7.20 -9.26
C CYS A 685 5.27 6.52 -10.57
N PHE A 686 4.26 6.01 -11.26
CA PHE A 686 4.35 5.34 -12.55
C PHE A 686 3.37 5.94 -13.57
N ASP A 687 3.72 5.82 -14.84
CA ASP A 687 2.79 6.10 -15.94
C ASP A 687 1.81 4.93 -16.16
N ILE A 688 0.87 5.10 -17.09
CA ILE A 688 -0.11 4.05 -17.45
C ILE A 688 0.54 2.80 -18.05
N LEU A 689 1.78 2.89 -18.55
CA LEU A 689 2.54 1.79 -19.11
C LEU A 689 3.39 1.05 -18.04
N GLY A 690 3.43 1.57 -16.81
CA GLY A 690 4.19 1.01 -15.69
C GLY A 690 5.65 1.49 -15.62
N ASN A 691 6.03 2.56 -16.34
CA ASN A 691 7.36 3.14 -16.25
C ASN A 691 7.45 4.10 -15.05
N ASP A 692 8.57 4.07 -14.33
CA ASP A 692 8.85 5.01 -13.24
C ASP A 692 8.84 6.47 -13.77
N LEU A 693 8.03 7.33 -13.15
CA LEU A 693 8.03 8.77 -13.40
C LEU A 693 8.89 9.52 -12.39
N TRP A 694 8.66 9.26 -11.11
CA TRP A 694 9.41 9.89 -10.01
C TRP A 694 9.26 9.10 -8.70
N GLN A 695 10.12 9.39 -7.75
CA GLN A 695 10.07 8.87 -6.38
C GLN A 695 10.23 10.00 -5.37
N HIS A 696 9.49 9.93 -4.26
CA HIS A 696 9.57 10.86 -3.14
C HIS A 696 9.83 10.12 -1.83
N ASP A 697 10.99 10.35 -1.22
CA ASP A 697 11.34 9.72 0.06
C ASP A 697 10.69 10.46 1.25
N LEU A 698 9.95 9.71 2.08
CA LEU A 698 9.32 10.18 3.31
C LEU A 698 10.32 10.12 4.47
N LEU A 699 11.31 11.01 4.44
CA LEU A 699 12.43 10.96 5.40
C LEU A 699 12.03 11.33 6.84
N THR A 700 11.00 12.16 7.01
CA THR A 700 10.73 12.84 8.29
C THR A 700 9.60 12.19 9.08
N SER A 701 8.79 11.39 8.41
CA SER A 701 7.65 10.73 9.01
C SER A 701 7.10 9.66 8.09
N ILE A 702 6.19 8.87 8.62
CA ILE A 702 5.44 7.85 7.87
C ILE A 702 3.99 8.29 7.71
N PRO A 703 3.25 7.72 6.73
CA PRO A 703 1.83 7.97 6.59
C PRO A 703 1.07 7.58 7.86
N SER A 704 0.20 8.47 8.36
CA SER A 704 -0.68 8.19 9.51
C SER A 704 -2.13 7.89 9.09
N GLY A 705 -2.41 7.95 7.79
CA GLY A 705 -3.70 7.65 7.21
C GLY A 705 -3.66 7.77 5.69
N ARG A 706 -4.82 7.56 5.06
CA ARG A 706 -4.97 7.71 3.62
C ARG A 706 -5.23 9.15 3.22
N GLY A 707 -4.63 9.57 2.11
CA GLY A 707 -4.73 10.92 1.58
C GLY A 707 -5.96 11.18 0.72
N VAL A 708 -6.04 12.40 0.19
CA VAL A 708 -7.07 12.85 -0.77
C VAL A 708 -6.40 13.63 -1.90
N LEU A 709 -7.01 13.58 -3.09
CA LEU A 709 -6.49 14.27 -4.27
C LEU A 709 -7.35 15.49 -4.62
N ARG A 710 -6.70 16.65 -4.79
CA ARG A 710 -7.30 17.93 -5.19
C ARG A 710 -6.62 18.44 -6.45
N GLY A 711 -7.28 18.29 -7.59
CA GLY A 711 -6.68 18.65 -8.88
C GLY A 711 -5.39 17.87 -9.13
N HIS A 712 -4.26 18.58 -9.20
CA HIS A 712 -2.92 18.00 -9.40
C HIS A 712 -2.10 17.89 -8.09
N VAL A 713 -2.72 18.09 -6.93
CA VAL A 713 -2.03 18.02 -5.64
C VAL A 713 -2.60 16.89 -4.79
N TYR A 714 -1.72 16.01 -4.32
CA TYR A 714 -2.04 14.92 -3.40
C TYR A 714 -1.70 15.29 -1.97
N HIS A 715 -2.65 15.11 -1.06
CA HIS A 715 -2.50 15.48 0.35
C HIS A 715 -2.46 14.24 1.22
N LEU A 716 -1.33 14.01 1.88
CA LEU A 716 -1.06 12.83 2.69
C LEU A 716 -0.84 13.23 4.16
N PRO A 717 -1.64 12.71 5.11
CA PRO A 717 -1.42 12.94 6.52
C PRO A 717 -0.22 12.14 7.02
N LEU A 718 0.64 12.78 7.80
CA LEU A 718 1.84 12.20 8.37
C LEU A 718 1.77 12.12 9.90
N LYS A 719 2.47 11.14 10.47
CA LYS A 719 2.46 10.88 11.93
C LYS A 719 3.04 12.04 12.75
N ASN A 720 4.00 12.77 12.21
CA ASN A 720 4.58 13.96 12.84
C ASN A 720 3.58 15.14 12.92
N ARG A 721 2.30 14.90 12.59
CA ARG A 721 1.18 15.86 12.57
C ARG A 721 1.20 16.78 11.36
N ASP A 722 2.08 16.52 10.40
CA ASP A 722 2.14 17.31 9.20
C ASP A 722 1.14 16.82 8.15
N LEU A 723 0.64 17.75 7.33
CA LEU A 723 -0.06 17.43 6.10
C LEU A 723 0.88 17.66 4.91
N LEU A 724 1.39 16.57 4.32
CA LEU A 724 2.25 16.63 3.15
C LEU A 724 1.40 16.90 1.90
N SER A 725 1.75 17.91 1.10
CA SER A 725 1.13 18.22 -0.18
C SER A 725 2.14 18.05 -1.30
N LEU A 726 1.85 17.13 -2.21
CA LEU A 726 2.73 16.73 -3.30
C LEU A 726 2.10 17.10 -4.64
N ASP A 727 2.89 17.70 -5.52
CA ASP A 727 2.52 17.81 -6.93
C ASP A 727 2.56 16.42 -7.59
N VAL A 728 1.43 15.98 -8.13
CA VAL A 728 1.23 14.67 -8.75
C VAL A 728 2.16 14.43 -9.94
N LYS A 729 2.45 15.46 -10.73
CA LYS A 729 3.21 15.31 -11.97
C LYS A 729 4.70 15.19 -11.71
N THR A 730 5.20 15.92 -10.71
CA THR A 730 6.64 16.07 -10.45
C THR A 730 7.11 15.33 -9.21
N GLY A 731 6.22 14.96 -8.29
CA GLY A 731 6.58 14.39 -7.00
C GLY A 731 7.18 15.39 -6.02
N THR A 732 7.14 16.68 -6.35
CA THR A 732 7.72 17.72 -5.50
C THR A 732 6.80 18.02 -4.33
N ALA A 733 7.36 18.13 -3.12
CA ALA A 733 6.59 18.54 -1.95
C ALA A 733 6.41 20.06 -1.97
N LEU A 734 5.15 20.47 -2.17
CA LEU A 734 4.71 21.87 -2.23
C LEU A 734 4.57 22.47 -0.84
N ALA A 735 4.15 21.65 0.13
CA ALA A 735 3.96 22.06 1.51
C ALA A 735 4.08 20.84 2.44
N ALA A 736 4.66 21.05 3.60
CA ALA A 736 4.40 20.26 4.80
C ALA A 736 4.05 21.29 5.88
N SER A 737 2.82 21.27 6.39
CA SER A 737 2.42 22.20 7.46
C SER A 737 2.49 21.49 8.80
N ALA A 738 3.14 22.11 9.78
CA ALA A 738 3.05 21.70 11.18
C ALA A 738 1.59 21.84 11.64
N GLY A 739 0.94 20.71 11.92
CA GLY A 739 -0.40 20.73 12.49
C GLY A 739 -0.40 21.51 13.81
N THR A 740 -1.37 22.42 13.97
CA THR A 740 -1.72 22.99 15.30
C THR A 740 -2.47 21.98 16.18
N LEU A 741 -2.60 20.75 15.69
CA LEU A 741 -3.40 19.69 16.25
C LEU A 741 -2.65 18.98 17.39
N GLU A 742 -3.38 18.60 18.44
CA GLU A 742 -2.84 17.82 19.56
C GLU A 742 -2.49 16.38 19.13
N ALA A 743 -3.22 15.84 18.15
CA ALA A 743 -3.04 14.49 17.60
C ALA A 743 -2.82 14.53 16.07
N PRO A 744 -2.10 13.56 15.49
CA PRO A 744 -1.91 13.49 14.05
C PRO A 744 -3.23 13.24 13.31
N LEU A 745 -3.32 13.72 12.09
CA LEU A 745 -4.41 13.39 11.17
C LEU A 745 -4.33 11.91 10.78
N GLY A 746 -5.47 11.27 10.58
CA GLY A 746 -5.59 9.91 10.03
C GLY A 746 -6.26 9.94 8.65
N ASN A 747 -7.09 8.95 8.34
CA ASN A 747 -7.76 8.85 7.04
C ASN A 747 -8.54 10.13 6.71
N LEU A 748 -8.17 10.77 5.59
CA LEU A 748 -8.78 12.01 5.11
C LEU A 748 -9.99 11.71 4.24
N ILE A 749 -11.07 12.46 4.45
CA ILE A 749 -12.27 12.46 3.61
C ILE A 749 -12.80 13.89 3.45
N VAL A 750 -13.40 14.17 2.31
CA VAL A 750 -13.90 15.52 1.98
C VAL A 750 -15.37 15.43 1.62
N SER A 751 -16.17 16.37 2.15
CA SER A 751 -17.55 16.56 1.70
C SER A 751 -17.91 18.04 1.73
N HIS A 752 -18.56 18.50 0.66
CA HIS A 752 -19.00 19.90 0.49
C HIS A 752 -17.89 20.94 0.78
N GLY A 753 -16.66 20.67 0.33
CA GLY A 753 -15.49 21.56 0.55
C GLY A 753 -14.95 21.60 1.97
N ASN A 754 -15.42 20.73 2.87
CA ASN A 754 -14.90 20.56 4.22
C ASN A 754 -14.05 19.29 4.31
N LEU A 755 -12.89 19.39 4.94
CA LEU A 755 -11.99 18.27 5.19
C LEU A 755 -12.25 17.69 6.58
N TYR A 756 -12.34 16.36 6.66
CA TYR A 756 -12.44 15.61 7.89
C TYR A 756 -11.33 14.57 7.96
N SER A 757 -10.92 14.23 9.17
CA SER A 757 -9.89 13.24 9.43
C SER A 757 -10.30 12.30 10.55
N LEU A 758 -10.16 11.00 10.32
CA LEU A 758 -10.36 9.96 11.33
C LEU A 758 -9.02 9.30 11.66
N ASN A 759 -8.54 9.47 12.88
CA ASN A 759 -7.35 8.80 13.40
C ASN A 759 -7.70 7.94 14.62
N GLY A 760 -7.56 6.63 14.50
CA GLY A 760 -8.05 5.68 15.52
C GLY A 760 -9.54 5.91 15.77
N THR A 761 -9.89 6.44 16.94
CA THR A 761 -11.28 6.76 17.33
C THR A 761 -11.61 8.24 17.29
N THR A 762 -10.63 9.11 16.99
CA THR A 762 -10.81 10.56 17.02
C THR A 762 -11.19 11.08 15.64
N LEU A 763 -12.36 11.70 15.54
CA LEU A 763 -12.86 12.36 14.34
C LEU A 763 -12.69 13.87 14.47
N THR A 764 -11.98 14.47 13.51
CA THR A 764 -11.69 15.91 13.51
C THR A 764 -12.19 16.55 12.21
N ALA A 765 -12.93 17.64 12.32
CA ALA A 765 -13.27 18.50 11.18
C ALA A 765 -12.30 19.68 11.11
N ILE A 766 -11.78 19.95 9.92
CA ILE A 766 -10.92 21.11 9.64
C ILE A 766 -11.79 22.31 9.25
N MET A 767 -11.37 23.51 9.60
CA MET A 767 -12.07 24.75 9.23
C MET A 767 -12.24 24.85 7.71
N SER A 768 -13.39 25.32 7.25
CA SER A 768 -13.61 25.59 5.83
C SER A 768 -12.78 26.78 5.35
N ASP A 769 -12.62 26.94 4.03
CA ASP A 769 -11.87 28.07 3.46
C ASP A 769 -12.47 29.42 3.84
N GLU A 770 -13.81 29.50 3.85
CA GLU A 770 -14.53 30.71 4.25
C GLU A 770 -14.29 31.07 5.73
N GLN A 771 -14.21 30.06 6.60
CA GLN A 771 -13.92 30.28 8.03
C GLN A 771 -12.48 30.72 8.23
N LEU A 772 -11.53 30.05 7.56
CA LEU A 772 -10.14 30.43 7.58
C LEU A 772 -9.93 31.86 7.05
N GLN A 773 -10.62 32.23 5.97
CA GLN A 773 -10.53 33.57 5.38
C GLN A 773 -10.97 34.66 6.35
N LYS A 774 -11.97 34.39 7.21
CA LYS A 774 -12.44 35.33 8.24
C LYS A 774 -11.41 35.57 9.34
N ILE A 775 -10.65 34.55 9.74
CA ILE A 775 -9.65 34.68 10.80
C ILE A 775 -8.34 35.30 10.30
N ILE A 776 -7.98 35.06 9.04
CA ILE A 776 -6.80 35.68 8.41
C ILE A 776 -7.05 37.10 7.90
N ASP A 777 -8.31 37.57 7.87
CA ASP A 777 -8.66 38.93 7.47
C ASP A 777 -7.87 39.95 8.32
N PRO A 778 -7.17 40.93 7.71
CA PRO A 778 -6.48 42.00 8.43
C PRO A 778 -7.36 42.71 9.48
N ALA A 779 -8.67 42.82 9.26
CA ALA A 779 -9.62 43.45 10.18
C ALA A 779 -10.00 42.58 11.39
N SER A 780 -9.75 41.27 11.36
CA SER A 780 -10.09 40.36 12.48
C SER A 780 -9.17 40.59 13.69
N PRO A 781 -9.67 40.71 14.92
CA PRO A 781 -8.83 40.86 16.10
C PRO A 781 -8.30 39.53 16.67
N GLU A 782 -8.66 38.38 16.09
CA GLU A 782 -8.42 37.06 16.72
C GLU A 782 -6.95 36.62 16.74
N LEU A 783 -6.18 36.99 15.72
CA LEU A 783 -4.79 36.55 15.53
C LEU A 783 -3.86 37.74 15.36
N THR A 784 -2.59 37.56 15.74
CA THR A 784 -1.54 38.55 15.46
C THR A 784 -1.28 38.68 13.96
N PRO A 785 -0.77 39.83 13.48
CA PRO A 785 -0.41 39.98 12.06
C PRO A 785 0.53 38.88 11.53
N ALA A 786 1.47 38.42 12.36
CA ALA A 786 2.39 37.35 11.99
C ALA A 786 1.68 36.00 11.84
N GLU A 787 0.76 35.64 12.73
CA GLU A 787 -0.02 34.40 12.64
C GLU A 787 -0.93 34.39 11.41
N LYS A 788 -1.57 35.52 11.10
CA LYS A 788 -2.41 35.67 9.89
C LYS A 788 -1.60 35.41 8.62
N LEU A 789 -0.42 36.02 8.50
CA LEU A 789 0.50 35.80 7.38
C LEU A 789 0.98 34.36 7.32
N SER A 790 1.21 33.71 8.47
CA SER A 790 1.61 32.30 8.49
C SER A 790 0.51 31.38 7.94
N LEU A 791 -0.74 31.56 8.40
CA LEU A 791 -1.87 30.76 7.95
C LEU A 791 -2.20 31.00 6.47
N ASP A 792 -2.17 32.25 6.01
CA ASP A 792 -2.38 32.57 4.60
C ASP A 792 -1.23 32.06 3.71
N GLY A 793 0.00 32.09 4.22
CA GLY A 793 1.16 31.46 3.58
C GLY A 793 0.97 29.96 3.40
N GLN A 794 0.66 29.24 4.48
CA GLN A 794 0.37 27.80 4.44
C GLN A 794 -0.79 27.47 3.49
N ARG A 795 -1.88 28.25 3.53
CA ARG A 795 -3.02 28.10 2.61
C ARG A 795 -2.60 28.18 1.14
N ASN A 796 -1.72 29.11 0.79
CA ASN A 796 -1.23 29.25 -0.58
C ASN A 796 -0.30 28.11 -0.99
N LEU A 797 0.61 27.67 -0.11
CA LEU A 797 1.46 26.51 -0.37
C LEU A 797 0.62 25.26 -0.68
N HIS A 798 -0.35 24.98 0.19
CA HIS A 798 -1.28 23.87 0.06
C HIS A 798 -2.14 23.91 -1.20
N ARG A 799 -2.41 25.11 -1.72
CA ARG A 799 -3.14 25.29 -2.99
C ARG A 799 -2.32 25.06 -4.24
N GLY A 800 -1.00 24.86 -4.12
CA GLY A 800 -0.07 24.81 -5.24
C GLY A 800 0.45 26.17 -5.69
N ASN A 801 0.39 27.19 -4.82
CA ASN A 801 0.97 28.52 -5.05
C ASN A 801 2.23 28.72 -4.19
N PRO A 802 3.35 27.99 -4.43
CA PRO A 802 4.51 27.98 -3.55
C PRO A 802 5.17 29.36 -3.40
N ARG A 803 5.22 30.16 -4.48
CA ARG A 803 5.84 31.50 -4.46
C ARG A 803 5.12 32.48 -3.54
N GLU A 804 3.79 32.58 -3.68
CA GLU A 804 2.98 33.46 -2.83
C GLU A 804 2.96 32.97 -1.38
N GLY A 805 2.89 31.65 -1.18
CA GLY A 805 2.92 31.06 0.16
C GLY A 805 4.24 31.33 0.89
N LEU A 806 5.37 31.14 0.20
CA LEU A 806 6.70 31.39 0.74
C LEU A 806 6.88 32.88 1.10
N GLN A 807 6.45 33.80 0.23
CA GLN A 807 6.54 35.24 0.50
C GLN A 807 5.83 35.61 1.81
N LYS A 808 4.59 35.15 2.00
CA LYS A 808 3.81 35.43 3.22
C LYS A 808 4.44 34.82 4.47
N LEU A 809 5.01 33.61 4.36
CA LEU A 809 5.74 33.00 5.47
C LEU A 809 7.02 33.78 5.82
N GLN A 810 7.76 34.27 4.84
CA GLN A 810 8.94 35.11 5.07
C GLN A 810 8.57 36.42 5.77
N GLU A 811 7.48 37.07 5.36
CA GLU A 811 6.95 38.27 6.03
C GLU A 811 6.53 37.95 7.48
N SER A 812 5.83 36.84 7.69
CA SER A 812 5.49 36.35 9.04
C SER A 812 6.72 36.13 9.92
N TYR A 813 7.76 35.49 9.37
CA TYR A 813 9.01 35.23 10.09
C TYR A 813 9.76 36.52 10.44
N GLN A 814 9.75 37.53 9.56
CA GLN A 814 10.36 38.83 9.85
C GLN A 814 9.69 39.54 11.04
N LEU A 815 8.37 39.37 11.21
CA LEU A 815 7.60 40.01 12.28
C LEU A 815 7.77 39.31 13.64
N ALA A 816 7.71 37.98 13.69
CA ALA A 816 7.63 37.22 14.95
C ALA A 816 8.84 36.33 15.24
N ARG A 817 9.70 36.05 14.24
CA ARG A 817 10.85 35.13 14.34
C ARG A 817 10.48 33.75 14.93
N SER A 818 9.30 33.25 14.55
CA SER A 818 8.79 31.96 15.01
C SER A 818 9.62 30.80 14.45
N SER A 819 10.06 29.88 15.31
CA SER A 819 10.79 28.68 14.93
C SER A 819 9.94 27.73 14.06
N ALA A 820 8.64 27.64 14.32
CA ALA A 820 7.73 26.84 13.49
C ALA A 820 7.63 27.37 12.06
N VAL A 821 7.55 28.70 11.89
CA VAL A 821 7.53 29.33 10.56
C VAL A 821 8.88 29.16 9.87
N ALA A 822 9.99 29.26 10.60
CA ALA A 822 11.31 29.00 10.05
C ALA A 822 11.44 27.55 9.54
N ARG A 823 10.90 26.57 10.29
CA ARG A 823 10.81 25.17 9.86
C ARG A 823 10.06 25.05 8.54
N LEU A 824 8.84 25.59 8.46
CA LEU A 824 8.03 25.56 7.24
C LEU A 824 8.75 26.13 6.02
N ILE A 825 9.43 27.28 6.18
CA ILE A 825 10.19 27.91 5.10
C ILE A 825 11.33 26.99 4.66
N SER A 826 12.13 26.46 5.60
CA SER A 826 13.23 25.56 5.27
C SER A 826 12.75 24.30 4.56
N GLU A 827 11.65 23.68 5.02
CA GLU A 827 11.08 22.48 4.41
C GLU A 827 10.64 22.74 2.96
N VAL A 828 9.93 23.84 2.71
CA VAL A 828 9.51 24.22 1.36
C VAL A 828 10.72 24.47 0.47
N LEU A 829 11.72 25.21 0.94
CA LEU A 829 12.92 25.52 0.15
C LEU A 829 13.74 24.27 -0.19
N LEU A 830 13.89 23.33 0.75
CA LEU A 830 14.64 22.09 0.56
C LEU A 830 13.93 21.09 -0.36
N ASN A 831 12.60 21.09 -0.36
CA ASN A 831 11.79 20.17 -1.16
C ASN A 831 11.46 20.70 -2.56
N SER A 832 11.76 21.98 -2.80
CA SER A 832 11.46 22.63 -4.06
C SER A 832 12.47 22.32 -5.14
N ASN A 833 12.01 22.18 -6.38
CA ASN A 833 12.91 22.01 -7.50
C ASN A 833 13.73 23.31 -7.71
N PRO A 834 15.09 23.26 -7.73
CA PRO A 834 15.96 24.42 -7.93
C PRO A 834 15.73 25.21 -9.22
N GLN A 835 15.06 24.61 -10.21
CA GLN A 835 14.68 25.29 -11.46
C GLN A 835 13.34 26.06 -11.36
N SER A 836 12.50 25.73 -10.36
CA SER A 836 11.13 26.27 -10.22
C SER A 836 11.06 27.50 -9.30
N LEU A 837 11.84 27.47 -8.22
CA LEU A 837 12.22 28.63 -7.44
C LEU A 837 13.59 29.03 -7.96
N GLU A 838 13.71 30.24 -8.50
CA GLU A 838 15.01 30.79 -8.89
C GLU A 838 15.86 30.98 -7.62
N ILE A 839 16.50 29.90 -7.14
CA ILE A 839 17.27 29.89 -5.89
C ILE A 839 18.47 30.80 -6.09
N ASP A 840 18.38 32.02 -5.59
CA ASP A 840 19.45 33.01 -5.63
C ASP A 840 20.33 32.91 -4.37
N GLN A 841 21.42 33.69 -4.36
CA GLN A 841 22.35 33.71 -3.24
C GLN A 841 21.70 34.18 -1.93
N SER A 842 20.68 35.04 -2.00
CA SER A 842 19.98 35.58 -0.84
C SER A 842 19.09 34.54 -0.15
N LEU A 843 18.43 33.68 -0.92
CA LEU A 843 17.61 32.56 -0.44
C LEU A 843 18.46 31.51 0.28
N ILE A 844 19.69 31.27 -0.17
CA ILE A 844 20.61 30.32 0.47
C ILE A 844 21.13 30.86 1.80
N GLU A 845 21.50 32.15 1.85
CA GLU A 845 21.90 32.82 3.09
C GLU A 845 20.75 32.86 4.10
N GLN A 846 19.53 33.13 3.62
CA GLN A 846 18.33 33.04 4.42
C GLN A 846 18.08 31.61 4.93
N LEU A 847 18.23 30.58 4.09
CA LEU A 847 18.05 29.19 4.48
C LEU A 847 19.07 28.78 5.56
N ALA A 848 20.33 29.23 5.44
CA ALA A 848 21.36 28.98 6.46
C ALA A 848 20.95 29.56 7.83
N ASP A 849 20.47 30.81 7.84
CA ASP A 849 19.96 31.46 9.05
C ASP A 849 18.74 30.70 9.62
N LEU A 850 17.83 30.24 8.76
CA LEU A 850 16.63 29.50 9.16
C LEU A 850 16.96 28.13 9.76
N MET A 851 17.95 27.43 9.19
CA MET A 851 18.47 26.15 9.69
C MET A 851 19.10 26.27 11.09
N ILE A 852 19.60 27.46 11.46
CA ILE A 852 20.14 27.73 12.80
C ILE A 852 19.03 28.21 13.76
N SER A 853 18.05 28.97 13.25
CA SER A 853 17.00 29.59 14.06
C SER A 853 15.93 28.63 14.59
N ALA A 854 15.86 27.41 14.05
CA ALA A 854 14.90 26.39 14.45
C ALA A 854 15.59 25.03 14.61
N GLU A 855 15.07 24.21 15.53
CA GLU A 855 15.48 22.81 15.62
C GLU A 855 14.83 22.04 14.46
N HIS A 856 15.67 21.51 13.57
CA HIS A 856 15.25 20.67 12.45
C HIS A 856 15.59 19.21 12.75
N PRO A 857 14.77 18.24 12.27
CA PRO A 857 15.15 16.84 12.27
C PRO A 857 16.53 16.61 11.61
N PRO A 858 17.31 15.62 12.07
CA PRO A 858 18.59 15.27 11.48
C PRO A 858 18.51 14.99 9.98
N GLU A 859 17.41 14.42 9.49
CA GLU A 859 17.20 14.11 8.07
C GLU A 859 17.10 15.37 7.20
N PHE A 860 16.40 16.41 7.67
CA PHE A 860 16.33 17.70 6.96
C PHE A 860 17.69 18.37 6.90
N THR A 861 18.44 18.25 7.99
CA THR A 861 19.79 18.76 8.09
C THR A 861 20.72 18.10 7.07
N VAL A 862 20.64 16.77 6.92
CA VAL A 862 21.40 16.03 5.90
C VAL A 862 20.98 16.43 4.49
N ARG A 863 19.67 16.54 4.22
CA ARG A 863 19.19 17.06 2.92
C ARG A 863 19.73 18.45 2.61
N TYR A 864 19.80 19.33 3.60
CA TYR A 864 20.36 20.67 3.41
C TYR A 864 21.85 20.61 3.02
N LEU A 865 22.62 19.76 3.69
CA LEU A 865 24.03 19.53 3.34
C LEU A 865 24.19 18.99 1.91
N GLU A 866 23.37 18.01 1.52
CA GLU A 866 23.32 17.48 0.15
C GLU A 866 22.95 18.55 -0.88
N THR A 867 21.98 19.41 -0.56
CA THR A 867 21.59 20.53 -1.43
C THR A 867 22.77 21.49 -1.63
N LEU A 868 23.50 21.85 -0.58
CA LEU A 868 24.70 22.69 -0.68
C LEU A 868 25.81 22.05 -1.53
N ARG A 869 25.98 20.72 -1.42
CA ARG A 869 26.89 19.95 -2.27
C ARG A 869 26.46 19.99 -3.74
N LEU A 870 25.19 19.72 -4.05
CA LEU A 870 24.64 19.76 -5.41
C LEU A 870 24.73 21.16 -6.04
N MET A 871 24.61 22.22 -5.23
CA MET A 871 24.82 23.62 -5.66
C MET A 871 26.30 24.02 -5.81
N ASN A 872 27.24 23.06 -5.65
CA ASN A 872 28.68 23.28 -5.72
C ASN A 872 29.22 24.31 -4.71
N ARG A 873 28.67 24.30 -3.47
CA ARG A 873 29.07 25.17 -2.34
C ARG A 873 29.67 24.37 -1.16
N PRO A 874 30.79 23.66 -1.36
CA PRO A 874 31.35 22.76 -0.35
C PRO A 874 31.89 23.47 0.90
N VAL A 875 32.30 24.74 0.78
CA VAL A 875 32.80 25.54 1.91
C VAL A 875 31.70 25.84 2.92
N ASP A 876 30.49 26.14 2.43
CA ASP A 876 29.34 26.44 3.30
C ASP A 876 28.82 25.17 3.96
N ALA A 877 28.76 24.06 3.21
CA ALA A 877 28.43 22.74 3.78
C ALA A 877 29.38 22.35 4.93
N TYR A 878 30.67 22.64 4.80
CA TYR A 878 31.67 22.40 5.85
C TYR A 878 31.44 23.25 7.11
N ARG A 879 30.99 24.51 6.98
CA ARG A 879 30.60 25.37 8.12
C ARG A 879 29.34 24.85 8.81
N THR A 880 28.34 24.45 8.03
CA THR A 880 27.10 23.88 8.54
C THR A 880 27.38 22.62 9.35
N LEU A 881 28.19 21.69 8.83
CA LEU A 881 28.61 20.48 9.56
C LEU A 881 29.20 20.77 10.93
N LYS A 882 30.05 21.79 11.07
CA LYS A 882 30.59 22.20 12.38
C LYS A 882 29.47 22.56 13.36
N THR A 883 28.54 23.39 12.91
CA THR A 883 27.44 23.89 13.75
C THR A 883 26.56 22.75 14.25
N LEU A 884 26.34 21.74 13.41
CA LEU A 884 25.55 20.56 13.74
C LEU A 884 26.24 19.62 14.73
N LEU A 885 27.55 19.40 14.56
CA LEU A 885 28.34 18.56 15.47
C LEU A 885 28.49 19.16 16.87
N GLU A 886 28.37 20.48 17.00
CA GLU A 886 28.37 21.18 18.29
C GLU A 886 27.04 21.07 19.04
N ASN A 887 25.95 20.67 18.38
CA ASN A 887 24.66 20.44 19.02
C ASN A 887 24.58 18.98 19.51
N ASP A 888 24.61 18.78 20.82
CA ASP A 888 24.62 17.44 21.43
C ASP A 888 23.42 16.58 21.03
N GLN A 889 22.22 17.15 20.94
CA GLN A 889 21.00 16.42 20.58
C GLN A 889 21.04 15.93 19.12
N ILE A 890 21.57 16.76 18.21
CA ILE A 890 21.67 16.44 16.79
C ILE A 890 22.83 15.47 16.54
N ARG A 891 23.96 15.65 17.22
CA ARG A 891 25.15 14.78 17.11
C ARG A 891 24.84 13.34 17.49
N GLU A 892 24.06 13.15 18.55
CA GLU A 892 23.73 11.82 19.08
C GLU A 892 22.58 11.14 18.32
N ALA A 893 21.96 11.84 17.37
CA ALA A 893 20.85 11.31 16.61
C ALA A 893 21.29 10.30 15.54
N TYR A 894 20.44 9.30 15.32
CA TYR A 894 20.50 8.42 14.16
C TYR A 894 19.77 9.07 13.00
N VAL A 895 20.37 9.05 11.82
CA VAL A 895 19.76 9.51 10.57
C VAL A 895 19.24 8.30 9.83
N HIS A 896 17.96 8.30 9.48
CA HIS A 896 17.39 7.31 8.58
C HIS A 896 17.68 7.68 7.12
N LEU A 897 18.48 6.87 6.44
CA LEU A 897 18.75 6.98 5.01
C LEU A 897 17.87 5.99 4.22
N PRO A 898 17.62 6.26 2.92
CA PRO A 898 16.93 5.32 2.04
C PRO A 898 17.54 3.91 2.12
N GLN A 899 16.71 2.88 1.95
CA GLN A 899 17.08 1.44 2.07
C GLN A 899 17.36 0.95 3.51
N ALA A 900 16.66 1.49 4.51
CA ALA A 900 16.67 1.01 5.90
C ALA A 900 18.05 1.07 6.58
N ARG A 901 18.87 2.07 6.23
CA ARG A 901 20.14 2.32 6.91
C ARG A 901 19.94 3.40 7.96
N GLU A 902 20.16 3.05 9.22
CA GLU A 902 20.36 4.02 10.28
C GLU A 902 21.84 4.32 10.40
N VAL A 903 22.23 5.57 10.18
CA VAL A 903 23.62 5.99 10.27
C VAL A 903 23.74 7.06 11.34
N TYR A 904 24.71 6.88 12.23
CA TYR A 904 25.07 7.87 13.23
C TYR A 904 25.63 9.13 12.54
N LEU A 905 25.11 10.32 12.87
CA LEU A 905 25.43 11.56 12.15
C LEU A 905 26.96 11.83 12.04
N PRO A 906 27.78 11.64 13.09
CA PRO A 906 29.24 11.75 12.98
C PRO A 906 29.88 10.83 11.94
N ALA A 907 29.39 9.59 11.79
CA ALA A 907 29.90 8.66 10.77
C ALA A 907 29.53 9.12 9.36
N LEU A 908 28.31 9.65 9.19
CA LEU A 908 27.88 10.25 7.94
C LEU A 908 28.72 11.50 7.59
N ALA A 909 28.99 12.35 8.57
CA ALA A 909 29.78 13.56 8.41
C ALA A 909 31.23 13.26 7.95
N GLU A 910 31.86 12.19 8.45
CA GLU A 910 33.20 11.79 8.00
C GLU A 910 33.26 11.49 6.50
N GLY A 911 32.28 10.74 6.00
CA GLY A 911 32.12 10.45 4.57
C GLY A 911 31.79 11.70 3.76
N PHE A 912 30.87 12.53 4.27
CA PHE A 912 30.45 13.76 3.61
C PHE A 912 31.61 14.76 3.43
N VAL A 913 32.49 14.90 4.43
CA VAL A 913 33.70 15.76 4.32
C VAL A 913 34.64 15.26 3.21
N SER A 914 34.79 13.94 3.06
CA SER A 914 35.59 13.36 1.99
C SER A 914 35.00 13.69 0.61
N ASP A 915 33.69 13.54 0.46
CA ASP A 915 32.97 13.85 -0.78
C ASP A 915 33.08 15.33 -1.15
N LEU A 916 32.82 16.22 -0.19
CA LEU A 916 32.94 17.67 -0.37
C LEU A 916 34.34 18.06 -0.84
N TYR A 917 35.38 17.46 -0.28
CA TYR A 917 36.76 17.76 -0.67
C TYR A 917 37.10 17.19 -2.06
N ALA A 918 36.59 16.02 -2.41
CA ALA A 918 36.80 15.39 -3.71
C ALA A 918 36.21 16.23 -4.85
N GLU A 919 35.00 16.76 -4.65
CA GLU A 919 34.24 17.55 -5.65
C GLU A 919 34.64 19.04 -5.69
N ALA A 920 35.25 19.56 -4.61
CA ALA A 920 35.68 20.96 -4.53
C ALA A 920 36.77 21.35 -5.53
N THR A 921 36.69 22.58 -6.05
CA THR A 921 37.77 23.22 -6.82
C THR A 921 39.01 23.48 -5.95
N ASN A 922 40.17 23.69 -6.58
CA ASN A 922 41.43 23.97 -5.85
C ASN A 922 41.34 25.18 -4.90
N GLU A 923 40.56 26.20 -5.25
CA GLU A 923 40.37 27.38 -4.40
C GLU A 923 39.45 27.07 -3.21
N GLN A 924 38.36 26.33 -3.43
CA GLN A 924 37.48 25.89 -2.36
C GLN A 924 38.19 24.94 -1.38
N ARG A 925 39.06 24.04 -1.87
CA ARG A 925 39.89 23.17 -1.03
C ARG A 925 40.77 23.98 -0.08
N ARG A 926 41.43 25.02 -0.57
CA ARG A 926 42.24 25.92 0.28
C ARG A 926 41.39 26.60 1.35
N GLN A 927 40.17 27.01 1.02
CA GLN A 927 39.26 27.62 1.99
C GLN A 927 38.81 26.62 3.07
N ILE A 928 38.51 25.37 2.69
CA ILE A 928 38.20 24.30 3.65
C ILE A 928 39.41 24.03 4.56
N GLU A 929 40.62 23.97 4.01
CA GLU A 929 41.86 23.80 4.79
C GLU A 929 42.10 24.97 5.76
N GLN A 930 41.82 26.21 5.36
CA GLN A 930 41.90 27.38 6.24
C GLN A 930 40.88 27.30 7.38
N LEU A 931 39.65 26.88 7.11
CA LEU A 931 38.62 26.69 8.11
C LEU A 931 38.98 25.55 9.08
N ALA A 932 39.47 24.42 8.57
CA ALA A 932 39.94 23.31 9.39
C ALA A 932 41.06 23.76 10.34
N GLN A 933 42.04 24.53 9.85
CA GLN A 933 43.09 25.10 10.70
C GLN A 933 42.50 26.01 11.79
N ALA A 934 41.60 26.92 11.42
CA ALA A 934 40.98 27.85 12.34
C ALA A 934 40.16 27.14 13.43
N TYR A 935 39.43 26.08 13.09
CA TYR A 935 38.65 25.28 14.04
C TYR A 935 39.55 24.47 14.98
N LEU A 936 40.66 23.94 14.46
CA LEU A 936 41.64 23.19 15.23
C LEU A 936 42.36 24.07 16.27
N ASP A 937 42.74 25.28 15.87
CA ASP A 937 43.46 26.23 16.73
C ASP A 937 42.51 26.95 17.70
N GLY A 938 41.28 27.26 17.26
CA GLY A 938 40.27 28.00 18.01
C GLY A 938 39.50 27.20 19.07
N THR A 939 39.69 25.88 19.17
CA THR A 939 39.00 25.02 20.15
C THR A 939 39.98 24.58 21.25
N PRO A 940 40.01 25.25 22.42
CA PRO A 940 41.01 25.00 23.47
C PRO A 940 40.70 23.78 24.36
N GLU A 941 39.47 23.25 24.32
CA GLU A 941 39.03 22.15 25.16
C GLU A 941 39.07 20.81 24.40
N ALA A 942 39.72 19.80 24.98
CA ALA A 942 39.86 18.47 24.35
C ALA A 942 38.50 17.81 24.08
N ASN A 943 37.55 17.88 25.02
CA ASN A 943 36.22 17.27 24.86
C ASN A 943 35.45 17.89 23.70
N ARG A 944 35.44 19.23 23.60
CA ARG A 944 34.79 19.94 22.49
C ARG A 944 35.47 19.64 21.15
N LEU A 945 36.81 19.56 21.12
CA LEU A 945 37.53 19.21 19.90
C LEU A 945 37.23 17.76 19.45
N LEU A 946 37.07 16.82 20.38
CA LEU A 946 36.67 15.44 20.07
C LEU A 946 35.30 15.36 19.39
N THR A 947 34.34 16.23 19.74
CA THR A 947 33.04 16.30 19.05
C THR A 947 33.16 16.68 17.57
N LEU A 948 34.20 17.44 17.22
CA LEU A 948 34.47 17.92 15.86
C LEU A 948 35.35 16.98 15.04
N LYS A 949 35.74 15.81 15.59
CA LYS A 949 36.57 14.80 14.91
C LYS A 949 36.16 14.55 13.45
N PRO A 950 34.85 14.43 13.09
CA PRO A 950 34.46 14.17 11.71
C PRO A 950 34.94 15.19 10.69
N LEU A 951 35.10 16.47 11.09
CA LEU A 951 35.59 17.55 10.21
C LEU A 951 37.05 17.36 9.76
N PHE A 952 37.79 16.48 10.43
CA PHE A 952 39.22 16.24 10.22
C PHE A 952 39.50 14.85 9.63
N SER A 953 38.51 14.22 8.99
CA SER A 953 38.60 12.86 8.43
C SER A 953 39.63 12.71 7.31
N LEU A 954 39.97 13.81 6.63
CA LEU A 954 40.97 13.81 5.55
C LEU A 954 42.36 13.39 6.06
N PRO A 955 43.12 12.57 5.31
CA PRO A 955 44.37 11.95 5.80
C PRO A 955 45.39 12.94 6.39
N GLY A 956 45.58 14.11 5.77
CA GLY A 956 46.51 15.13 6.26
C GLY A 956 46.04 15.86 7.52
N TRP A 957 44.73 15.94 7.73
CA TRP A 957 44.11 16.60 8.88
C TRP A 957 43.98 15.67 10.09
N LYS A 958 43.79 14.37 9.85
CA LYS A 958 43.67 13.37 10.93
C LYS A 958 44.90 13.36 11.84
N VAL A 959 46.11 13.48 11.27
CA VAL A 959 47.36 13.57 12.04
C VAL A 959 47.42 14.87 12.85
N ARG A 960 47.11 16.01 12.24
CA ARG A 960 47.11 17.33 12.92
C ARG A 960 46.09 17.39 14.06
N PHE A 961 44.89 16.89 13.80
CA PHE A 961 43.82 16.75 14.77
C PHE A 961 44.26 15.89 15.96
N THR A 962 44.76 14.68 15.69
CA THR A 962 45.16 13.75 16.75
C THR A 962 46.31 14.32 17.57
N TYR A 963 47.27 14.99 16.92
CA TYR A 963 48.35 15.68 17.61
C TYR A 963 47.81 16.79 18.52
N ARG A 964 46.90 17.64 18.03
CA ARG A 964 46.29 18.70 18.84
C ARG A 964 45.50 18.15 20.03
N VAL A 965 44.66 17.15 19.81
CA VAL A 965 43.92 16.47 20.90
C VAL A 965 44.88 15.94 21.94
N SER A 966 45.98 15.29 21.53
CA SER A 966 46.98 14.80 22.47
C SER A 966 47.59 15.92 23.33
N GLN A 967 47.74 17.14 22.82
CA GLN A 967 48.27 18.28 23.57
C GLN A 967 47.27 18.83 24.60
N LEU A 968 45.97 18.73 24.31
CA LEU A 968 44.90 19.27 25.16
C LEU A 968 44.41 18.26 26.21
N LEU A 969 44.63 16.96 26.00
CA LEU A 969 44.23 15.93 26.95
C LEU A 969 45.06 16.00 28.23
N ASN A 970 44.37 16.00 29.37
CA ASN A 970 44.99 15.92 30.69
C ASN A 970 45.33 14.46 31.01
N SER A 971 46.62 14.17 31.20
CA SER A 971 47.13 12.82 31.50
C SER A 971 46.59 12.23 32.81
N SER A 972 46.14 13.05 33.74
CA SER A 972 45.51 12.61 34.99
C SER A 972 44.03 12.25 34.84
N GLN A 973 43.32 12.86 33.88
CA GLN A 973 41.88 12.63 33.67
C GLN A 973 41.61 11.56 32.60
N PHE A 974 42.38 11.56 31.51
CA PHE A 974 42.14 10.67 30.35
C PHE A 974 43.41 9.93 29.90
N PRO A 975 44.07 9.15 30.78
CA PRO A 975 45.36 8.52 30.49
C PRO A 975 45.31 7.54 29.33
N LEU A 976 44.25 6.73 29.23
CA LEU A 976 44.10 5.70 28.20
C LEU A 976 43.87 6.32 26.82
N LEU A 977 43.03 7.35 26.74
CA LEU A 977 42.78 8.04 25.49
C LEU A 977 44.05 8.74 24.98
N LEU A 978 44.81 9.38 25.88
CA LEU A 978 46.09 10.00 25.54
C LEU A 978 47.11 8.97 25.06
N GLU A 979 47.24 7.84 25.76
CA GLU A 979 48.07 6.71 25.36
C GLU A 979 47.73 6.23 23.94
N GLN A 980 46.44 6.00 23.67
CA GLN A 980 45.94 5.58 22.37
C GLN A 980 46.27 6.58 21.25
N GLN A 981 46.06 7.88 21.47
CA GLN A 981 46.37 8.92 20.47
C GLN A 981 47.89 8.98 20.19
N LEU A 982 48.73 8.86 21.22
CA LEU A 982 50.18 8.91 21.06
C LEU A 982 50.72 7.68 20.31
N ILE A 983 50.22 6.49 20.60
CA ILE A 983 50.58 5.26 19.88
C ILE A 983 50.11 5.34 18.42
N TRP A 984 48.90 5.83 18.17
CA TRP A 984 48.41 6.03 16.81
C TRP A 984 49.29 7.01 16.02
N LEU A 985 49.68 8.14 16.63
CA LEU A 985 50.62 9.08 16.02
C LEU A 985 52.01 8.48 15.79
N GLN A 986 52.45 7.55 16.64
CA GLN A 986 53.71 6.84 16.45
C GLN A 986 53.68 5.95 15.20
N GLN A 987 52.52 5.36 14.88
CA GLN A 987 52.36 4.50 13.71
C GLN A 987 52.11 5.28 12.41
N PHE A 988 51.33 6.35 12.47
CA PHE A 988 50.81 7.05 11.28
C PHE A 988 51.30 8.50 11.12
N GLY A 989 51.98 9.06 12.11
CA GLY A 989 52.54 10.40 12.07
C GLY A 989 53.87 10.48 11.31
N PRO A 990 54.28 11.68 10.85
CA PRO A 990 55.55 11.89 10.17
C PRO A 990 56.74 11.53 11.07
N ALA A 991 57.82 11.05 10.45
CA ALA A 991 59.02 10.58 11.17
C ALA A 991 59.64 11.65 12.09
N GLU A 992 59.46 12.92 11.76
CA GLU A 992 59.93 14.08 12.53
C GLU A 992 59.27 14.21 13.91
N MET A 993 58.04 13.69 14.10
CA MET A 993 57.32 13.74 15.37
C MET A 993 57.73 12.62 16.33
N GLN A 994 58.38 11.56 15.84
CA GLN A 994 58.72 10.36 16.62
C GLN A 994 59.52 10.65 17.89
N PRO A 995 60.55 11.53 17.89
CA PRO A 995 61.31 11.84 19.09
C PRO A 995 60.46 12.48 20.20
N GLU A 996 59.48 13.30 19.82
CA GLU A 996 58.54 13.94 20.75
C GLU A 996 57.56 12.91 21.32
N LEU A 997 56.94 12.09 20.47
CA LEU A 997 55.93 11.10 20.87
C LEU A 997 56.48 10.05 21.83
N ILE A 998 57.69 9.54 21.57
CA ILE A 998 58.38 8.57 22.44
C ILE A 998 58.66 9.18 23.83
N CYS A 999 59.05 10.46 23.88
CA CYS A 999 59.25 11.17 25.13
C CYS A 999 57.94 11.33 25.92
N ARG A 1000 56.85 11.69 25.24
CA ARG A 1000 55.52 11.85 25.87
C ARG A 1000 54.94 10.52 26.34
N LEU A 1001 55.14 9.43 25.61
CA LEU A 1001 54.77 8.06 26.04
C LEU A 1001 55.58 7.62 27.27
N ALA A 1002 56.90 7.84 27.28
CA ALA A 1002 57.73 7.57 28.45
C ALA A 1002 57.25 8.36 29.68
N ALA A 1003 56.94 9.64 29.51
CA ALA A 1003 56.41 10.48 30.59
C ALA A 1003 55.07 9.98 31.13
N LEU A 1004 54.15 9.57 30.23
CA LEU A 1004 52.84 9.05 30.59
C LEU A 1004 52.93 7.73 31.38
N MET A 1005 53.76 6.79 30.92
CA MET A 1005 53.95 5.50 31.61
C MET A 1005 54.57 5.68 33.00
N LEU A 1006 55.54 6.59 33.14
CA LEU A 1006 56.16 6.94 34.42
C LEU A 1006 55.15 7.60 35.38
N GLU A 1007 54.31 8.51 34.89
CA GLU A 1007 53.28 9.19 35.68
C GLU A 1007 52.27 8.20 36.27
N HIS A 1008 51.89 7.18 35.50
CA HIS A 1008 50.96 6.11 35.92
C HIS A 1008 51.62 4.88 36.55
N ARG A 1009 52.94 4.94 36.79
CA ARG A 1009 53.75 3.90 37.45
C ARG A 1009 53.84 2.56 36.70
N ASP A 1010 53.72 2.58 35.37
CA ASP A 1010 54.02 1.42 34.52
C ASP A 1010 55.49 1.43 34.13
N TRP A 1011 56.33 0.97 35.05
CA TRP A 1011 57.78 1.03 34.91
C TRP A 1011 58.31 0.15 33.77
N SER A 1012 57.67 -1.00 33.54
CA SER A 1012 58.01 -1.93 32.46
C SER A 1012 57.79 -1.32 31.08
N ALA A 1013 56.62 -0.72 30.85
CA ALA A 1013 56.32 -0.07 29.57
C ALA A 1013 57.15 1.21 29.39
N ALA A 1014 57.37 1.98 30.46
CA ALA A 1014 58.22 3.16 30.43
C ALA A 1014 59.65 2.84 29.99
N GLU A 1015 60.22 1.72 30.45
CA GLU A 1015 61.61 1.36 30.16
C GLU A 1015 61.87 1.12 28.67
N ILE A 1016 60.87 0.61 27.94
CA ILE A 1016 60.93 0.43 26.48
C ILE A 1016 61.20 1.77 25.79
N TYR A 1017 60.39 2.78 26.07
CA TYR A 1017 60.53 4.12 25.48
C TYR A 1017 61.77 4.87 25.99
N ARG A 1018 62.13 4.69 27.27
CA ARG A 1018 63.35 5.28 27.86
C ARG A 1018 64.63 4.68 27.28
N SER A 1019 64.63 3.39 26.94
CA SER A 1019 65.77 2.78 26.24
C SER A 1019 66.04 3.44 24.89
N GLU A 1020 64.98 3.82 24.16
CA GLU A 1020 65.10 4.55 22.90
C GLU A 1020 65.58 5.99 23.10
N LEU A 1021 65.13 6.68 24.15
CA LEU A 1021 65.60 8.03 24.51
C LEU A 1021 67.09 8.06 24.86
N ARG A 1022 67.60 7.00 25.52
CA ARG A 1022 69.03 6.87 25.88
C ARG A 1022 69.93 6.48 24.72
N THR A 1023 69.39 5.76 23.74
CA THR A 1023 70.19 5.18 22.65
C THR A 1023 69.98 5.97 21.36
N ARG A 1024 68.87 5.68 20.66
CA ARG A 1024 68.55 6.20 19.33
C ARG A 1024 68.33 7.70 19.31
N LEU A 1025 67.75 8.27 20.37
CA LEU A 1025 67.35 9.68 20.46
C LEU A 1025 68.19 10.50 21.44
N ALA A 1026 69.35 9.99 21.86
CA ALA A 1026 70.18 10.58 22.91
C ALA A 1026 70.53 12.07 22.69
N GLN A 1027 70.83 12.43 21.44
CA GLN A 1027 71.22 13.79 21.02
C GLN A 1027 70.14 14.48 20.16
N THR A 1028 69.00 13.81 19.94
CA THR A 1028 67.89 14.35 19.15
C THR A 1028 67.00 15.20 20.05
N VAL A 1029 66.57 16.37 19.56
CA VAL A 1029 65.59 17.20 20.26
C VAL A 1029 64.24 16.46 20.26
N CYS A 1030 63.73 16.17 21.46
CA CYS A 1030 62.47 15.49 21.70
C CYS A 1030 61.38 16.54 22.00
N HIS A 1031 60.84 16.54 23.21
CA HIS A 1031 59.78 17.46 23.64
C HIS A 1031 60.36 18.70 24.35
N GLU A 1032 59.69 19.86 24.27
CA GLU A 1032 60.11 21.13 24.91
C GLU A 1032 61.57 21.56 24.63
N GLN A 1033 62.09 21.38 23.41
CA GLN A 1033 63.47 21.76 23.03
C GLN A 1033 64.58 21.03 23.81
N LYS A 1034 64.28 19.92 24.50
CA LYS A 1034 65.26 19.13 25.26
C LYS A 1034 65.64 17.84 24.52
N THR A 1035 66.90 17.41 24.65
CA THR A 1035 67.38 16.16 24.06
C THR A 1035 66.89 14.92 24.83
N GLY A 1036 66.93 13.73 24.21
CA GLY A 1036 66.60 12.47 24.89
C GLY A 1036 67.42 12.24 26.17
N THR A 1037 68.71 12.61 26.17
CA THR A 1037 69.58 12.55 27.37
C THR A 1037 69.15 13.51 28.48
N GLN A 1038 68.69 14.71 28.13
CA GLN A 1038 68.17 15.68 29.10
C GLN A 1038 66.85 15.21 29.71
N TRP A 1039 65.94 14.64 28.91
CA TRP A 1039 64.69 14.06 29.41
C TRP A 1039 64.92 12.84 30.29
N GLU A 1040 65.88 11.98 29.94
CA GLU A 1040 66.26 10.84 30.78
C GLU A 1040 66.77 11.29 32.16
N ALA A 1041 67.58 12.35 32.21
CA ALA A 1041 68.03 12.95 33.47
C ALA A 1041 66.85 13.50 34.29
N ILE A 1042 65.89 14.17 33.63
CA ILE A 1042 64.66 14.68 34.25
C ILE A 1042 63.80 13.53 34.79
N PHE A 1043 63.63 12.42 34.05
CA PHE A 1043 62.87 11.26 34.50
C PHE A 1043 63.54 10.57 35.69
N ASN A 1044 64.87 10.43 35.70
CA ASN A 1044 65.62 9.89 36.84
C ASN A 1044 65.50 10.76 38.09
N GLN A 1045 65.47 12.08 37.92
CA GLN A 1045 65.30 13.02 39.03
C GLN A 1045 63.86 13.01 39.58
N LYS A 1046 62.85 12.97 38.70
CA LYS A 1046 61.43 13.04 39.06
C LYS A 1046 60.88 11.69 39.56
N TYR A 1047 61.42 10.58 39.08
CA TYR A 1047 61.01 9.21 39.41
C TYR A 1047 62.21 8.34 39.82
N PRO A 1048 62.87 8.62 40.96
CA PRO A 1048 64.11 7.94 41.36
C PRO A 1048 63.96 6.43 41.55
N LEU A 1049 62.76 5.96 41.92
CA LEU A 1049 62.46 4.52 42.05
C LEU A 1049 62.54 3.79 40.70
N ALA A 1050 62.21 4.45 39.60
CA ALA A 1050 62.30 3.91 38.23
C ALA A 1050 63.74 3.76 37.73
N SER A 1051 64.71 4.43 38.38
CA SER A 1051 66.11 4.49 37.97
C SER A 1051 67.01 3.50 38.73
N SER A 1052 66.50 2.89 39.79
CA SER A 1052 67.28 2.14 40.77
C SER A 1052 67.54 0.66 40.41
N GLY A 1053 66.97 0.15 39.30
CA GLY A 1053 67.13 -1.26 38.88
C GLY A 1053 66.59 -2.30 39.87
N LEU A 1054 65.90 -1.88 40.94
CA LEU A 1054 65.40 -2.73 42.04
C LEU A 1054 63.97 -3.27 41.79
N PHE A 1055 63.49 -3.26 40.54
CA PHE A 1055 62.14 -3.72 40.21
C PHE A 1055 62.14 -5.15 39.68
N ASP A 1056 61.44 -6.03 40.39
CA ASP A 1056 61.06 -7.37 39.94
C ASP A 1056 59.84 -7.23 38.99
N PRO A 1057 59.94 -7.65 37.71
CA PRO A 1057 58.82 -7.58 36.77
C PRO A 1057 57.62 -8.46 37.16
N GLY A 1058 57.74 -9.28 38.21
CA GLY A 1058 56.67 -10.14 38.74
C GLY A 1058 55.73 -9.52 39.79
N GLN A 1059 55.92 -8.27 40.23
CA GLN A 1059 54.99 -7.66 41.19
C GLN A 1059 53.74 -7.08 40.52
N ILE A 1060 52.64 -7.82 40.71
CA ILE A 1060 51.25 -7.53 40.33
C ILE A 1060 50.96 -6.02 40.35
N ILE A 1061 50.78 -5.50 39.14
CA ILE A 1061 50.20 -4.19 38.84
C ILE A 1061 48.86 -4.12 39.59
N LYS A 1062 48.66 -3.13 40.48
CA LYS A 1062 47.31 -2.82 40.95
C LYS A 1062 46.49 -2.53 39.70
N PRO A 1063 45.41 -3.28 39.40
CA PRO A 1063 44.59 -2.95 38.24
C PRO A 1063 44.17 -1.49 38.38
N ARG A 1064 44.42 -0.70 37.32
CA ARG A 1064 43.99 0.69 37.25
C ARG A 1064 42.51 0.70 37.70
N LYS A 1065 42.16 1.44 38.76
CA LYS A 1065 40.75 1.64 39.11
C LYS A 1065 40.20 2.56 38.04
N PHE A 1066 39.60 1.97 37.02
CA PHE A 1066 38.93 2.70 35.96
C PHE A 1066 37.68 3.36 36.53
N GLN A 1067 37.55 4.67 36.31
CA GLN A 1067 36.25 5.30 36.41
C GLN A 1067 35.55 5.00 35.08
N GLN A 1068 34.40 4.35 35.15
CA GLN A 1068 33.60 3.98 34.00
C GLN A 1068 33.07 5.28 33.37
N THR A 1069 33.72 5.74 32.31
CA THR A 1069 33.17 6.75 31.40
C THR A 1069 32.73 6.01 30.16
N VAL A 1070 31.42 5.97 29.95
CA VAL A 1070 30.76 5.35 28.80
C VAL A 1070 31.33 5.99 27.54
N ASP A 1071 32.02 5.21 26.70
CA ASP A 1071 32.36 5.57 25.33
C ASP A 1071 31.39 4.80 24.42
N PRO A 1072 30.41 5.46 23.78
CA PRO A 1072 29.34 4.78 23.03
C PRO A 1072 29.80 4.16 21.69
N MET A 1073 31.07 4.27 21.31
CA MET A 1073 31.45 4.19 19.90
C MET A 1073 31.83 2.81 19.33
N ALA A 1074 31.37 1.70 19.92
CA ALA A 1074 31.65 0.39 19.32
C ALA A 1074 30.59 -0.70 19.62
N LEU A 1075 29.30 -0.44 19.39
CA LEU A 1075 28.30 -1.50 19.27
C LEU A 1075 27.27 -1.16 18.20
N GLY A 1076 27.46 -1.71 17.01
CA GLY A 1076 26.48 -1.60 15.94
C GLY A 1076 26.82 -2.52 14.77
N SER A 1077 26.40 -3.77 14.84
CA SER A 1077 25.80 -4.48 13.68
C SER A 1077 25.47 -5.95 14.01
N ALA A 1078 24.31 -6.37 13.50
CA ALA A 1078 23.72 -7.71 13.44
C ALA A 1078 22.96 -8.22 14.68
N ARG A 1079 21.63 -8.04 14.61
CA ARG A 1079 20.61 -8.78 15.38
C ARG A 1079 20.71 -10.27 15.06
N GLY A 1080 20.95 -11.10 16.08
CA GLY A 1080 20.86 -12.56 15.99
C GLY A 1080 21.02 -13.20 17.37
N THR A 1081 20.00 -13.90 17.85
CA THR A 1081 19.95 -14.58 19.16
C THR A 1081 20.79 -15.88 19.16
N ARG A 1082 22.10 -15.76 19.01
CA ARG A 1082 23.06 -16.83 19.34
C ARG A 1082 24.22 -16.26 20.15
N ARG A 1083 24.64 -17.02 21.17
CA ARG A 1083 25.92 -16.80 21.87
C ARG A 1083 27.05 -16.90 20.84
N GLU A 1084 27.58 -15.77 20.42
CA GLU A 1084 28.78 -15.70 19.60
C GLU A 1084 29.93 -15.21 20.46
N THR A 1085 30.88 -16.12 20.69
CA THR A 1085 32.16 -15.80 21.31
C THR A 1085 33.12 -15.39 20.22
N VAL A 1086 33.59 -14.14 20.23
CA VAL A 1086 34.60 -13.65 19.28
C VAL A 1086 35.96 -13.61 20.00
N PRO A 1087 36.91 -14.51 19.69
CA PRO A 1087 38.26 -14.41 20.22
C PRO A 1087 39.01 -13.26 19.53
N VAL A 1088 39.60 -12.37 20.33
CA VAL A 1088 40.46 -11.28 19.84
C VAL A 1088 41.91 -11.61 20.19
N GLU A 1089 42.72 -11.97 19.19
CA GLU A 1089 44.17 -12.07 19.33
C GLU A 1089 44.80 -10.69 19.09
N ILE A 1090 45.42 -10.12 20.12
CA ILE A 1090 46.10 -8.82 20.03
C ILE A 1090 47.54 -9.06 19.62
N SER A 1091 47.92 -8.63 18.42
CA SER A 1091 49.31 -8.66 17.94
C SER A 1091 49.99 -7.29 18.10
N GLY A 1092 51.17 -7.26 18.71
CA GLY A 1092 51.98 -6.04 18.96
C GLY A 1092 52.40 -5.88 20.43
N LEU A 1093 53.36 -5.01 20.75
CA LEU A 1093 53.82 -4.76 22.12
C LEU A 1093 52.72 -4.05 22.96
N THR A 1094 51.81 -4.82 23.52
CA THR A 1094 50.80 -4.37 24.50
C THR A 1094 50.93 -5.19 25.79
N PRO A 1095 50.48 -4.69 26.95
CA PRO A 1095 50.45 -5.50 28.18
C PRO A 1095 49.47 -6.70 28.11
N TRP A 1096 48.72 -6.85 27.01
CA TRP A 1096 47.66 -7.84 26.81
C TRP A 1096 48.03 -8.97 25.84
N VAL A 1097 49.30 -9.07 25.44
CA VAL A 1097 49.78 -9.96 24.35
C VAL A 1097 49.49 -11.45 24.52
N ASN A 1098 49.09 -11.88 25.71
CA ASN A 1098 48.82 -13.29 26.03
C ASN A 1098 47.43 -13.51 26.64
N TRP A 1099 46.50 -12.59 26.39
CA TRP A 1099 45.17 -12.60 26.98
C TRP A 1099 44.12 -12.86 25.91
N ASN A 1100 43.20 -13.77 26.21
CA ASN A 1100 42.05 -14.07 25.36
C ASN A 1100 40.84 -13.31 25.90
N PHE A 1101 40.10 -12.64 25.03
CA PHE A 1101 38.89 -11.93 25.40
C PHE A 1101 37.68 -12.64 24.79
N GLU A 1102 36.65 -12.82 25.60
CA GLU A 1102 35.33 -13.26 25.14
C GLU A 1102 34.32 -12.16 25.40
N VAL A 1103 33.53 -11.81 24.39
CA VAL A 1103 32.46 -10.83 24.53
C VAL A 1103 31.13 -11.56 24.40
N GLU A 1104 30.38 -11.66 25.50
CA GLU A 1104 28.98 -12.05 25.49
C GLU A 1104 28.12 -10.85 25.09
N LYS A 1105 27.70 -10.82 23.82
CA LYS A 1105 26.86 -9.76 23.26
C LYS A 1105 25.47 -9.63 23.92
N THR A 1106 24.93 -10.70 24.52
CA THR A 1106 23.58 -10.68 25.14
C THR A 1106 23.55 -10.07 26.52
N ASP A 1107 24.62 -10.24 27.30
CA ASP A 1107 24.73 -9.75 28.67
C ASP A 1107 25.62 -8.49 28.78
N HIS A 1108 26.00 -7.95 27.62
CA HIS A 1108 26.95 -6.85 27.47
C HIS A 1108 28.19 -7.08 28.34
N LEU A 1109 28.74 -8.30 28.29
CA LEU A 1109 29.76 -8.76 29.21
C LEU A 1109 31.02 -9.15 28.44
N MET A 1110 32.11 -8.44 28.66
CA MET A 1110 33.43 -8.82 28.18
C MET A 1110 34.22 -9.51 29.30
N THR A 1111 34.74 -10.70 29.04
CA THR A 1111 35.51 -11.52 29.98
C THR A 1111 36.92 -11.74 29.46
N ALA A 1112 37.92 -11.45 30.28
CA ALA A 1112 39.32 -11.66 29.92
C ALA A 1112 39.87 -12.94 30.57
N PHE A 1113 40.63 -13.72 29.81
CA PHE A 1113 41.25 -14.98 30.20
C PHE A 1113 42.76 -14.94 29.99
N ASN A 1114 43.49 -15.63 30.84
CA ASN A 1114 44.92 -15.89 30.62
C ASN A 1114 45.14 -17.05 29.61
N GLU A 1115 46.40 -17.37 29.28
CA GLU A 1115 46.78 -18.48 28.40
C GLU A 1115 46.26 -19.86 28.86
N ARG A 1116 45.86 -20.02 30.12
CA ARG A 1116 45.29 -21.25 30.69
C ARG A 1116 43.76 -21.26 30.70
N HIS A 1117 43.12 -20.28 30.06
CA HIS A 1117 41.67 -20.05 30.10
C HIS A 1117 41.08 -19.80 31.49
N GLU A 1118 41.86 -19.23 32.42
CA GLU A 1118 41.34 -18.78 33.71
C GLU A 1118 40.89 -17.32 33.63
N THR A 1119 39.65 -17.04 34.01
CA THR A 1119 39.08 -15.70 34.02
C THR A 1119 39.84 -14.78 34.97
N GLN A 1120 40.36 -13.67 34.44
CA GLN A 1120 41.11 -12.68 35.21
C GLN A 1120 40.20 -11.54 35.68
N TRP A 1121 39.26 -11.12 34.84
CA TRP A 1121 38.22 -10.13 35.18
C TRP A 1121 37.12 -10.15 34.12
N TYR A 1122 36.01 -9.50 34.45
CA TYR A 1122 34.91 -9.25 33.54
C TYR A 1122 34.48 -7.78 33.62
N LEU A 1123 33.98 -7.27 32.52
CA LEU A 1123 33.48 -5.90 32.35
C LEU A 1123 32.07 -5.99 31.79
N ARG A 1124 31.09 -5.48 32.54
CA ARG A 1124 29.73 -5.29 32.03
C ARG A 1124 29.61 -3.86 31.49
N PHE A 1125 29.26 -3.73 30.23
CA PHE A 1125 28.95 -2.46 29.58
C PHE A 1125 27.42 -2.35 29.45
N ASP A 1126 26.88 -1.13 29.33
CA ASP A 1126 25.45 -0.90 29.05
C ASP A 1126 25.27 -0.60 27.56
#